data_AF-A0AAU4BC87-F1
#
_entry.id   AF-A0AAU4BC87-F1
#
_cell.length_a   1.000
_cell.length_b   1.000
_cell.length_c   1.000
_cell.angle_alpha   90.00
_cell.angle_beta   90.00
_cell.angle_gamma   90.00
#
_symmetry.space_group_name_H-M   'P 1'
#
loop_
_entity.id
_entity.type
_entity.pdbx_description
1 polymer ?
#
loop_
_entity_poly.entity_id
_entity_poly.type
_entity_poly.pdbx_seq_one_letter_code
_entity_poly.pdbx_strand_id
1 'polypeptide(L)'
;MTPEAVLALQAQAGNAAVGRLFAANQAPAPPLQRHMGHGTGGASDSALPATAVQRMTPGEVQSQISELDEQLSYYGPQQGLASSDFYLRFARDWTGEEAEQTLAETSTLLFESMRSVHDQLDESEKVAARGNDREVQGMLINDRLVFASNLNSSGDALMAYGASTFGEEPTLYGLLSLHDGGEPRPQGQSNAARENWQEMLASFRRKNQAIVSQQRGAGEQGRGRDATALALSAKLGEPVIPVNVEDPLLHEYLRADSHRGRVFFLRVKALDPRPITSGIHKGKMSLERQMHAEQKLLLALHIAGISPGDVATKPLAIMGKFRPCMGCAAALMYYRDQLGYTNLRFDENYGHYYSGSVDSLAAHQAHIMDENYLGYMRQMIEEGLTSTPAKLDEAAPEEAQYWRGGPTLRIEAQYASKAGFVTPSNSDAETDETGAYRRVRRQQKKWTATKELGPPRARPGVAAEELTADEQKELRDLWKGVDGKQPTRKDWEKAVELGHRYATERDVPIKYMAEIVGLKTTRWRQLLRDYEEKGHTKYVPSRSRHVASQSEPRSRKTGDPERQFTQGGKIDKNGERDLKAVIRSIPTASGSSRQDVDWCLRWERKSQGHSGELAVSQMPLALIKEAAKLRHKHGFGMPSMARYLQLGEERAKHEAFRKAVQKEVDKLTEPSPGQAAIKSEEVEMPEAPDYTTAFAPESSYGGAGYGSTATTSYSASYSNPFVSGYTTGGQTMTSPFDQTTMAAPEVEPVPGFTLQHDPSTGQQYYVHQQTGEPYFLINGQMYPAYH
;
A
#
# COMPACT_ATOMS: atom_id res chain seq x y z
N MET A 1 26.59 -51.74 26.69
CA MET A 1 26.06 -50.61 25.89
C MET A 1 27.25 -49.79 25.42
N THR A 2 27.21 -49.24 24.20
CA THR A 2 28.19 -48.24 23.74
C THR A 2 27.93 -46.90 24.44
N PRO A 3 28.90 -45.96 24.48
CA PRO A 3 28.68 -44.61 25.01
C PRO A 3 27.50 -43.90 24.34
N GLU A 4 27.36 -44.07 23.02
CA GLU A 4 26.23 -43.56 22.23
C GLU A 4 24.89 -44.15 22.67
N ALA A 5 24.84 -45.46 22.99
CA ALA A 5 23.63 -46.10 23.51
C ALA A 5 23.28 -45.62 24.93
N VAL A 6 24.28 -45.24 25.75
CA VAL A 6 24.03 -44.63 27.07
C VAL A 6 23.52 -43.20 26.94
N LEU A 7 24.13 -42.39 26.05
CA LEU A 7 23.66 -41.03 25.74
C LEU A 7 22.24 -41.03 25.15
N ALA A 8 21.93 -41.95 24.24
CA ALA A 8 20.58 -42.13 23.71
C ALA A 8 19.58 -42.48 24.82
N LEU A 9 19.95 -43.39 25.75
CA LEU A 9 19.09 -43.76 26.88
C LEU A 9 18.88 -42.58 27.84
N GLN A 10 19.92 -41.78 28.12
CA GLN A 10 19.85 -40.59 28.96
C GLN A 10 19.00 -39.49 28.33
N ALA A 11 19.15 -39.22 27.02
CA ALA A 11 18.31 -38.29 26.28
C ALA A 11 16.84 -38.73 26.27
N GLN A 12 16.58 -40.03 26.10
CA GLN A 12 15.24 -40.59 26.12
C GLN A 12 14.60 -40.53 27.53
N ALA A 13 15.38 -40.76 28.58
CA ALA A 13 14.94 -40.60 29.97
C ALA A 13 14.70 -39.12 30.35
N GLY A 14 15.55 -38.20 29.92
CA GLY A 14 15.39 -36.76 30.12
C GLY A 14 14.13 -36.23 29.44
N ASN A 15 13.92 -36.57 28.16
CA ASN A 15 12.71 -36.20 27.42
C ASN A 15 11.44 -36.81 28.03
N ALA A 16 11.51 -38.03 28.57
CA ALA A 16 10.39 -38.64 29.30
C ALA A 16 10.11 -37.96 30.66
N ALA A 17 11.12 -37.43 31.35
CA ALA A 17 10.95 -36.67 32.58
C ALA A 17 10.34 -35.28 32.31
N VAL A 18 10.84 -34.57 31.31
CA VAL A 18 10.30 -33.27 30.84
C VAL A 18 8.84 -33.43 30.38
N GLY A 19 8.53 -34.48 29.60
CA GLY A 19 7.17 -34.78 29.18
C GLY A 19 6.19 -35.03 30.34
N ARG A 20 6.63 -35.65 31.44
CA ARG A 20 5.81 -35.84 32.65
C ARG A 20 5.62 -34.55 33.43
N LEU A 21 6.62 -33.67 33.47
CA LEU A 21 6.53 -32.34 34.08
C LEU A 21 5.50 -31.45 33.37
N PHE A 22 5.46 -31.47 32.04
CA PHE A 22 4.43 -30.75 31.28
C PHE A 22 3.03 -31.38 31.40
N ALA A 23 2.92 -32.71 31.45
CA ALA A 23 1.64 -33.40 31.63
C ALA A 23 0.99 -33.20 33.02
N ALA A 24 1.77 -32.86 34.04
CA ALA A 24 1.26 -32.66 35.41
C ALA A 24 0.60 -31.29 35.65
N ASN A 25 0.81 -30.31 34.77
CA ASN A 25 0.39 -28.91 34.95
C ASN A 25 -0.76 -28.45 34.04
N GLN A 26 -1.44 -29.36 33.34
CA GLN A 26 -2.57 -29.01 32.46
C GLN A 26 -3.88 -29.61 32.97
N ALA A 27 -4.88 -28.74 33.20
CA ALA A 27 -6.27 -29.13 33.38
C ALA A 27 -6.82 -29.79 32.09
N PRO A 28 -7.82 -30.67 32.16
CA PRO A 28 -8.13 -31.57 31.05
C PRO A 28 -8.80 -30.88 29.86
N ALA A 29 -8.04 -30.66 28.79
CA ALA A 29 -8.58 -30.45 27.46
C ALA A 29 -9.14 -31.78 26.90
N PRO A 30 -10.20 -31.75 26.06
CA PRO A 30 -10.74 -32.95 25.43
C PRO A 30 -9.72 -33.61 24.47
N PRO A 31 -9.79 -34.95 24.26
CA PRO A 31 -8.71 -35.70 23.65
C PRO A 31 -8.55 -35.43 22.14
N LEU A 32 -7.44 -34.80 21.77
CA LEU A 32 -6.97 -34.69 20.39
C LEU A 32 -6.58 -36.08 19.83
N GLN A 33 -7.39 -36.62 18.92
CA GLN A 33 -7.03 -37.81 18.14
C GLN A 33 -5.90 -37.48 17.15
N ARG A 34 -4.69 -37.97 17.43
CA ARG A 34 -3.57 -37.92 16.48
C ARG A 34 -3.78 -38.95 15.37
N HIS A 35 -4.02 -38.48 14.15
CA HIS A 35 -4.03 -39.35 12.97
C HIS A 35 -2.60 -39.77 12.59
N MET A 36 -2.21 -40.99 12.97
CA MET A 36 -1.08 -41.71 12.35
C MET A 36 -1.60 -42.46 11.12
N GLY A 37 -0.86 -42.45 9.99
CA GLY A 37 -1.42 -42.90 8.71
C GLY A 37 -0.43 -43.23 7.59
N HIS A 38 0.62 -44.01 7.86
CA HIS A 38 1.34 -44.75 6.81
C HIS A 38 1.54 -46.21 7.23
N GLY A 39 0.94 -47.13 6.48
CA GLY A 39 0.96 -48.56 6.73
C GLY A 39 0.02 -49.30 5.77
N THR A 40 0.59 -50.02 4.81
CA THR A 40 -0.14 -50.78 3.79
C THR A 40 -0.71 -52.09 4.36
N GLY A 41 -1.99 -52.37 4.07
CA GLY A 41 -2.61 -53.66 4.41
C GLY A 41 -4.13 -53.57 4.37
N GLY A 42 -4.77 -54.31 3.47
CA GLY A 42 -6.21 -54.22 3.25
C GLY A 42 -7.03 -54.99 4.29
N ALA A 43 -8.02 -54.32 4.87
CA ALA A 43 -9.26 -54.92 5.34
C ALA A 43 -10.38 -53.88 5.19
N SER A 44 -11.55 -54.31 4.75
CA SER A 44 -12.73 -53.45 4.65
C SER A 44 -13.30 -53.20 6.04
N ASP A 45 -13.18 -51.97 6.55
CA ASP A 45 -14.02 -51.52 7.65
C ASP A 45 -14.53 -50.09 7.43
N SER A 46 -15.76 -49.88 7.85
CA SER A 46 -16.55 -48.69 7.52
C SER A 46 -16.14 -47.50 8.40
N ALA A 47 -15.10 -46.78 7.96
CA ALA A 47 -14.73 -45.50 8.55
C ALA A 47 -15.92 -44.52 8.49
N LEU A 48 -16.39 -44.09 9.65
CA LEU A 48 -17.32 -42.98 9.76
C LEU A 48 -16.72 -41.75 9.05
N PRO A 49 -17.51 -40.98 8.29
CA PRO A 49 -16.99 -39.79 7.63
C PRO A 49 -16.46 -38.83 8.69
N ALA A 50 -15.19 -38.42 8.57
CA ALA A 50 -14.65 -37.35 9.38
C ALA A 50 -15.60 -36.16 9.27
N THR A 51 -16.11 -35.68 10.41
CA THR A 51 -17.02 -34.52 10.45
C THR A 51 -16.34 -33.37 9.75
N ALA A 52 -16.86 -32.99 8.59
CA ALA A 52 -16.31 -31.92 7.78
C ALA A 52 -16.29 -30.66 8.64
N VAL A 53 -15.09 -30.11 8.88
CA VAL A 53 -14.90 -28.90 9.65
C VAL A 53 -15.81 -27.81 9.07
N GLN A 54 -16.70 -27.27 9.91
CA GLN A 54 -17.68 -26.29 9.46
C GLN A 54 -16.96 -25.03 9.03
N ARG A 55 -16.95 -24.77 7.72
CA ARG A 55 -16.35 -23.57 7.15
C ARG A 55 -17.24 -22.37 7.44
N MET A 56 -16.61 -21.27 7.85
CA MET A 56 -17.27 -20.01 8.16
C MET A 56 -17.31 -19.11 6.94
N THR A 57 -18.41 -18.40 6.77
CA THR A 57 -18.55 -17.30 5.81
C THR A 57 -17.92 -16.01 6.37
N PRO A 58 -17.53 -15.05 5.51
CA PRO A 58 -17.11 -13.71 5.97
C PRO A 58 -18.11 -13.05 6.90
N GLY A 59 -19.42 -13.22 6.66
CA GLY A 59 -20.48 -12.64 7.49
C GLY A 59 -20.51 -13.22 8.91
N GLU A 60 -20.31 -14.52 9.08
CA GLU A 60 -20.25 -15.17 10.39
C GLU A 60 -18.99 -14.75 11.17
N VAL A 61 -17.84 -14.66 10.50
CA VAL A 61 -16.60 -14.15 11.12
C VAL A 61 -16.75 -12.68 11.50
N GLN A 62 -17.22 -11.84 10.59
CA GLN A 62 -17.38 -10.40 10.83
C GLN A 62 -18.42 -10.12 11.92
N SER A 63 -19.55 -10.85 11.99
CA SER A 63 -20.55 -10.68 13.07
C SER A 63 -19.95 -11.01 14.43
N GLN A 64 -19.38 -12.21 14.58
CA GLN A 64 -18.84 -12.68 15.85
C GLN A 64 -17.63 -11.86 16.34
N ILE A 65 -16.85 -11.29 15.43
CA ILE A 65 -15.80 -10.33 15.80
C ILE A 65 -16.42 -8.98 16.19
N SER A 66 -17.40 -8.47 15.45
CA SER A 66 -18.04 -7.18 15.75
C SER A 66 -18.77 -7.15 17.09
N GLU A 67 -19.29 -8.29 17.56
CA GLU A 67 -19.91 -8.47 18.89
C GLU A 67 -18.89 -8.32 20.05
N LEU A 68 -17.60 -8.52 19.77
CA LEU A 68 -16.49 -8.28 20.71
C LEU A 68 -15.89 -6.86 20.58
N ASP A 69 -16.27 -6.12 19.53
CA ASP A 69 -15.63 -4.89 19.03
C ASP A 69 -16.36 -3.60 19.48
N GLU A 70 -17.39 -3.68 20.33
CA GLU A 70 -18.18 -2.52 20.80
C GLU A 70 -17.34 -1.45 21.56
N GLN A 71 -16.08 -1.72 21.88
CA GLN A 71 -15.20 -0.82 22.63
C GLN A 71 -14.29 0.09 21.77
N LEU A 72 -14.23 -0.07 20.45
CA LEU A 72 -13.20 0.59 19.62
C LEU A 72 -13.67 1.88 18.91
N SER A 73 -13.46 3.03 19.56
CA SER A 73 -13.69 4.35 18.97
C SER A 73 -12.66 4.73 17.88
N TYR A 74 -13.12 4.68 16.62
CA TYR A 74 -12.40 4.96 15.38
C TYR A 74 -11.32 6.08 15.36
N TYR A 75 -10.11 5.73 14.90
CA TYR A 75 -9.07 6.68 14.49
C TYR A 75 -8.55 6.42 13.05
N GLY A 76 -9.43 6.55 12.06
CA GLY A 76 -9.05 6.86 10.68
C GLY A 76 -8.73 5.67 9.74
N PRO A 77 -8.74 5.91 8.42
CA PRO A 77 -8.76 4.86 7.38
C PRO A 77 -7.41 4.17 7.12
N GLN A 78 -6.47 4.24 8.06
CA GLN A 78 -5.15 3.59 8.01
C GLN A 78 -4.81 2.83 9.30
N GLN A 79 -5.45 3.16 10.43
CA GLN A 79 -5.24 2.49 11.72
C GLN A 79 -6.44 1.60 12.10
N GLY A 80 -7.62 1.80 11.48
CA GLY A 80 -8.80 0.97 11.66
C GLY A 80 -9.71 1.41 12.81
N LEU A 81 -10.61 0.51 13.21
CA LEU A 81 -11.17 0.53 14.55
C LEU A 81 -10.03 0.11 15.48
N ALA A 82 -9.70 0.99 16.43
CA ALA A 82 -8.60 0.80 17.34
C ALA A 82 -9.01 1.30 18.73
N SER A 83 -8.35 0.77 19.73
CA SER A 83 -8.48 1.20 21.12
C SER A 83 -8.10 2.67 21.29
N SER A 84 -8.57 3.29 22.39
CA SER A 84 -8.11 4.64 22.80
C SER A 84 -6.59 4.72 22.95
N ASP A 85 -5.95 3.57 23.17
CA ASP A 85 -4.54 3.42 23.47
C ASP A 85 -3.86 2.47 22.48
N PHE A 86 -2.55 2.59 22.30
CA PHE A 86 -1.70 1.79 21.44
C PHE A 86 -0.41 1.39 22.17
N TYR A 87 0.21 0.28 21.77
CA TYR A 87 1.59 -0.05 22.17
C TYR A 87 2.60 0.59 21.23
N LEU A 88 3.25 1.68 21.66
CA LEU A 88 4.41 2.26 20.98
C LEU A 88 5.62 1.32 21.10
N ARG A 89 6.05 0.72 19.99
CA ARG A 89 7.21 -0.20 19.89
C ARG A 89 8.47 0.60 19.61
N PHE A 90 9.43 0.57 20.54
CA PHE A 90 10.74 1.17 20.32
C PHE A 90 11.67 0.23 19.57
N ALA A 91 12.76 0.78 19.03
CA ALA A 91 13.76 -0.03 18.33
C ALA A 91 14.33 -1.11 19.27
N ARG A 92 14.44 -2.34 18.76
CA ARG A 92 14.82 -3.53 19.54
C ARG A 92 16.08 -4.20 19.00
N ASP A 93 16.62 -5.15 19.76
CA ASP A 93 17.60 -6.09 19.23
C ASP A 93 16.87 -7.16 18.39
N TRP A 94 17.49 -7.58 17.29
CA TRP A 94 17.00 -8.60 16.34
C TRP A 94 17.91 -9.83 16.32
N THR A 95 18.79 -9.99 17.32
CA THR A 95 19.63 -11.18 17.50
C THR A 95 18.77 -12.46 17.57
N GLY A 96 19.04 -13.42 16.69
CA GLY A 96 18.24 -14.64 16.51
C GLY A 96 17.04 -14.51 15.56
N GLU A 97 16.82 -13.31 15.00
CA GLU A 97 15.79 -12.99 13.99
C GLU A 97 16.43 -12.27 12.78
N GLU A 98 17.69 -12.61 12.46
CA GLU A 98 18.48 -11.95 11.42
C GLU A 98 17.83 -12.08 10.03
N ALA A 99 17.25 -13.24 9.73
CA ALA A 99 16.64 -13.55 8.44
C ALA A 99 15.35 -12.74 8.22
N GLU A 100 14.53 -12.63 9.25
CA GLU A 100 13.32 -11.83 9.33
C GLU A 100 13.62 -10.35 9.11
N GLN A 101 14.66 -9.86 9.79
CA GLN A 101 15.12 -8.48 9.68
C GLN A 101 15.54 -8.15 8.24
N THR A 102 16.38 -8.98 7.62
CA THR A 102 16.78 -8.82 6.20
C THR A 102 15.58 -8.82 5.28
N LEU A 103 14.63 -9.73 5.50
CA LEU A 103 13.47 -9.91 4.62
C LEU A 103 12.52 -8.69 4.67
N ALA A 104 12.33 -8.09 5.85
CA ALA A 104 11.63 -6.81 6.01
C ALA A 104 12.38 -5.63 5.35
N GLU A 105 13.70 -5.57 5.50
CA GLU A 105 14.57 -4.54 4.92
C GLU A 105 14.53 -4.55 3.39
N THR A 106 14.75 -5.71 2.77
CA THR A 106 14.72 -5.90 1.31
C THR A 106 13.32 -5.68 0.73
N SER A 107 12.25 -6.16 1.40
CA SER A 107 10.87 -5.89 0.99
C SER A 107 10.51 -4.41 1.05
N THR A 108 11.05 -3.68 2.03
CA THR A 108 10.86 -2.22 2.13
C THR A 108 11.51 -1.48 0.97
N LEU A 109 12.73 -1.88 0.58
CA LEU A 109 13.41 -1.31 -0.58
C LEU A 109 12.65 -1.64 -1.88
N LEU A 110 12.22 -2.89 -2.08
CA LEU A 110 11.39 -3.26 -3.24
C LEU A 110 10.12 -2.43 -3.35
N PHE A 111 9.43 -2.17 -2.24
CA PHE A 111 8.26 -1.30 -2.25
C PHE A 111 8.61 0.12 -2.74
N GLU A 112 9.74 0.69 -2.29
CA GLU A 112 10.15 2.02 -2.73
C GLU A 112 10.56 2.04 -4.21
N SER A 113 11.14 0.96 -4.72
CA SER A 113 11.39 0.79 -6.16
C SER A 113 10.10 0.71 -6.96
N MET A 114 9.09 -0.06 -6.51
CA MET A 114 7.76 -0.04 -7.14
C MET A 114 7.17 1.38 -7.13
N ARG A 115 7.23 2.09 -6.01
CA ARG A 115 6.71 3.46 -5.87
C ARG A 115 7.38 4.42 -6.85
N SER A 116 8.71 4.39 -6.95
CA SER A 116 9.49 5.20 -7.89
C SER A 116 9.09 4.92 -9.34
N VAL A 117 8.97 3.64 -9.72
CA VAL A 117 8.46 3.26 -11.07
C VAL A 117 7.05 3.82 -11.30
N HIS A 118 6.12 3.68 -10.35
CA HIS A 118 4.74 4.22 -10.51
C HIS A 118 4.69 5.74 -10.65
N ASP A 119 5.60 6.46 -9.99
CA ASP A 119 5.70 7.92 -10.11
C ASP A 119 6.24 8.35 -11.50
N GLN A 120 6.94 7.47 -12.21
CA GLN A 120 7.50 7.71 -13.56
C GLN A 120 6.62 7.24 -14.73
N LEU A 121 5.68 6.31 -14.52
CA LEU A 121 4.73 5.88 -15.56
C LEU A 121 3.86 7.03 -16.09
N ASP A 122 3.32 6.92 -17.31
CA ASP A 122 2.43 7.95 -17.87
C ASP A 122 1.07 8.00 -17.13
N GLU A 123 0.40 9.16 -17.07
CA GLU A 123 -0.89 9.30 -16.35
C GLU A 123 -1.99 8.32 -16.81
N SER A 124 -1.97 7.86 -18.06
CA SER A 124 -2.88 6.80 -18.53
C SER A 124 -2.59 5.43 -17.91
N GLU A 125 -1.32 5.13 -17.63
CA GLU A 125 -0.85 3.90 -17.01
C GLU A 125 -0.98 3.98 -15.48
N LYS A 126 -0.70 5.16 -14.89
CA LYS A 126 -1.01 5.46 -13.49
C LYS A 126 -2.47 5.22 -13.16
N VAL A 127 -3.42 5.38 -14.09
CA VAL A 127 -4.84 5.07 -13.84
C VAL A 127 -5.10 3.56 -13.70
N ALA A 128 -4.34 2.70 -14.37
CA ALA A 128 -4.37 1.25 -14.13
C ALA A 128 -3.69 0.89 -12.80
N ALA A 129 -2.53 1.49 -12.54
CA ALA A 129 -1.73 1.29 -11.32
C ALA A 129 -2.25 2.08 -10.09
N ARG A 130 -3.37 2.81 -10.20
CA ARG A 130 -3.98 3.63 -9.13
C ARG A 130 -4.68 2.82 -8.04
N GLY A 131 -4.60 1.48 -8.12
CA GLY A 131 -4.86 0.66 -6.95
C GLY A 131 -3.91 1.10 -5.83
N ASN A 132 -4.43 1.19 -4.63
CA ASN A 132 -3.70 1.65 -3.45
C ASN A 132 -2.76 0.52 -2.98
N ASP A 133 -1.72 0.23 -3.78
CA ASP A 133 -0.68 -0.72 -3.38
C ASP A 133 0.13 -0.12 -2.24
N ARG A 134 0.17 -0.86 -1.14
CA ARG A 134 0.76 -0.41 0.13
C ARG A 134 1.85 -1.34 0.60
N GLU A 135 1.88 -2.59 0.14
CA GLU A 135 2.52 -3.67 0.88
C GLU A 135 3.32 -4.53 -0.08
N VAL A 136 4.61 -4.70 0.23
CA VAL A 136 5.43 -5.81 -0.27
C VAL A 136 5.78 -6.68 0.93
N GLN A 137 5.53 -7.97 0.78
CA GLN A 137 5.93 -9.02 1.71
C GLN A 137 6.87 -9.97 0.99
N GLY A 138 7.93 -10.40 1.67
CA GLY A 138 8.80 -11.48 1.24
C GLY A 138 8.54 -12.73 2.07
N MET A 139 8.78 -13.90 1.46
CA MET A 139 8.87 -15.19 2.12
C MET A 139 10.24 -15.81 1.87
N LEU A 140 10.95 -16.15 2.94
CA LEU A 140 12.08 -17.09 2.88
C LEU A 140 11.50 -18.50 2.98
N ILE A 141 11.73 -19.32 1.96
CA ILE A 141 11.33 -20.74 1.96
C ILE A 141 12.42 -21.60 1.32
N ASN A 142 12.88 -22.62 2.03
CA ASN A 142 13.80 -23.65 1.53
C ASN A 142 15.17 -23.18 0.99
N ASP A 143 15.60 -21.96 1.29
CA ASP A 143 16.70 -21.20 0.65
C ASP A 143 16.33 -20.53 -0.69
N ARG A 144 15.05 -20.15 -0.88
CA ARG A 144 14.55 -19.26 -1.96
C ARG A 144 13.83 -18.07 -1.36
N LEU A 145 13.68 -17.02 -2.16
CA LEU A 145 12.99 -15.79 -1.77
C LEU A 145 11.82 -15.56 -2.70
N VAL A 146 10.64 -15.32 -2.12
CA VAL A 146 9.38 -15.22 -2.83
C VAL A 146 8.71 -13.92 -2.39
N PHE A 147 8.65 -12.92 -3.27
CA PHE A 147 8.05 -11.62 -2.98
C PHE A 147 6.65 -11.53 -3.56
N ALA A 148 5.79 -10.75 -2.90
CA ALA A 148 4.44 -10.45 -3.35
C ALA A 148 4.07 -9.00 -3.00
N SER A 149 3.34 -8.35 -3.91
CA SER A 149 2.69 -7.04 -3.74
C SER A 149 1.16 -7.20 -3.71
N ASN A 150 0.40 -6.19 -3.26
CA ASN A 150 -1.07 -6.36 -3.17
C ASN A 150 -1.74 -6.42 -4.56
N LEU A 151 -1.17 -5.75 -5.55
CA LEU A 151 -1.53 -5.82 -6.98
C LEU A 151 -0.50 -6.66 -7.73
N ASN A 152 -0.94 -7.46 -8.71
CA ASN A 152 -0.05 -8.07 -9.70
C ASN A 152 0.56 -6.98 -10.59
N SER A 153 -0.24 -5.98 -10.99
CA SER A 153 0.20 -4.88 -11.87
C SER A 153 1.40 -4.10 -11.33
N SER A 154 1.53 -3.95 -10.02
CA SER A 154 2.66 -3.23 -9.41
C SER A 154 3.98 -3.99 -9.50
N GLY A 155 3.95 -5.32 -9.35
CA GLY A 155 5.10 -6.19 -9.62
C GLY A 155 5.42 -6.27 -11.11
N ASP A 156 4.40 -6.39 -11.96
CA ASP A 156 4.55 -6.39 -13.42
C ASP A 156 5.18 -5.10 -13.93
N ALA A 157 4.75 -3.94 -13.43
CA ALA A 157 5.31 -2.64 -13.77
C ALA A 157 6.78 -2.52 -13.35
N LEU A 158 7.13 -2.98 -12.14
CA LEU A 158 8.52 -2.99 -11.67
C LEU A 158 9.42 -3.87 -12.56
N MET A 159 8.95 -5.07 -12.90
CA MET A 159 9.68 -6.00 -13.77
C MET A 159 9.83 -5.46 -15.20
N ALA A 160 8.75 -4.93 -15.79
CA ALA A 160 8.75 -4.39 -17.15
C ALA A 160 9.61 -3.12 -17.26
N TYR A 161 9.53 -2.22 -16.27
CA TYR A 161 10.38 -1.04 -16.20
C TYR A 161 11.85 -1.46 -16.08
N GLY A 162 12.18 -2.35 -15.13
CA GLY A 162 13.54 -2.86 -14.97
C GLY A 162 14.10 -3.49 -16.24
N ALA A 163 13.31 -4.30 -16.95
CA ALA A 163 13.70 -4.87 -18.24
C ALA A 163 13.97 -3.79 -19.30
N SER A 164 13.16 -2.72 -19.34
CA SER A 164 13.39 -1.58 -20.23
C SER A 164 14.59 -0.73 -19.83
N THR A 165 14.95 -0.65 -18.55
CA THR A 165 16.10 0.13 -18.05
C THR A 165 17.43 -0.58 -18.31
N PHE A 166 17.50 -1.90 -18.06
CA PHE A 166 18.73 -2.67 -18.15
C PHE A 166 18.93 -3.36 -19.52
N GLY A 167 17.86 -3.51 -20.32
CA GLY A 167 17.90 -4.17 -21.63
C GLY A 167 17.87 -5.71 -21.57
N GLU A 168 17.74 -6.27 -20.37
CA GLU A 168 17.69 -7.70 -20.05
C GLU A 168 16.71 -7.95 -18.88
N GLU A 169 16.37 -9.20 -18.57
CA GLU A 169 15.50 -9.50 -17.43
C GLU A 169 16.15 -9.05 -16.11
N PRO A 170 15.47 -8.25 -15.27
CA PRO A 170 16.13 -7.59 -14.15
C PRO A 170 16.47 -8.56 -13.02
N THR A 171 17.70 -8.46 -12.52
CA THR A 171 18.12 -9.09 -11.25
C THR A 171 17.50 -8.36 -10.06
N LEU A 172 17.46 -9.01 -8.89
CA LEU A 172 16.93 -8.35 -7.68
C LEU A 172 17.74 -7.10 -7.31
N TYR A 173 19.07 -7.16 -7.45
CA TYR A 173 19.92 -5.99 -7.24
C TYR A 173 19.61 -4.85 -8.22
N GLY A 174 19.38 -5.19 -9.49
CA GLY A 174 18.89 -4.24 -10.51
C GLY A 174 17.59 -3.56 -10.06
N LEU A 175 16.58 -4.33 -9.65
CA LEU A 175 15.31 -3.78 -9.16
C LEU A 175 15.48 -2.87 -7.94
N LEU A 176 16.28 -3.28 -6.95
CA LEU A 176 16.58 -2.48 -5.74
C LEU A 176 17.33 -1.18 -6.06
N SER A 177 18.04 -1.13 -7.19
CA SER A 177 18.71 0.09 -7.67
C SER A 177 17.76 1.07 -8.34
N LEU A 178 16.57 0.64 -8.78
CA LEU A 178 15.53 1.52 -9.32
C LEU A 178 14.98 2.42 -8.21
N HIS A 179 15.48 3.64 -8.14
CA HIS A 179 14.94 4.71 -7.30
C HIS A 179 15.31 6.08 -7.85
N ASP A 180 14.38 7.02 -7.80
CA ASP A 180 14.62 8.40 -8.22
C ASP A 180 15.67 9.10 -7.36
N GLY A 181 16.64 9.73 -8.02
CA GLY A 181 17.49 10.78 -7.43
C GLY A 181 16.76 12.09 -7.14
N GLY A 182 15.43 12.14 -7.37
CA GLY A 182 14.53 13.24 -7.03
C GLY A 182 13.31 12.72 -6.27
N GLU A 183 13.30 12.89 -4.95
CA GLU A 183 12.35 12.20 -4.07
C GLU A 183 10.86 12.59 -4.28
N PRO A 184 9.95 11.61 -4.44
CA PRO A 184 8.52 11.87 -4.41
C PRO A 184 8.06 12.19 -2.98
N ARG A 185 7.75 13.47 -2.77
CA ARG A 185 7.34 14.08 -1.48
C ARG A 185 6.08 13.42 -0.91
N PRO A 186 6.11 12.83 0.31
CA PRO A 186 4.89 12.45 1.01
C PRO A 186 4.12 13.72 1.42
N GLN A 187 3.04 14.05 0.68
CA GLN A 187 2.23 15.24 0.99
C GLN A 187 1.66 15.17 2.42
N GLY A 188 2.04 16.13 3.27
CA GLY A 188 1.52 16.27 4.62
C GLY A 188 2.24 15.46 5.72
N GLN A 189 3.49 15.03 5.49
CA GLN A 189 4.40 14.64 6.57
C GLN A 189 5.23 15.84 7.05
N SER A 190 5.66 15.83 8.32
CA SER A 190 6.60 16.81 8.87
C SER A 190 8.02 16.56 8.35
N ASN A 191 8.89 17.57 8.40
CA ASN A 191 10.29 17.44 7.99
C ASN A 191 11.01 16.33 8.79
N ALA A 192 10.80 16.26 10.10
CA ALA A 192 11.36 15.19 10.94
C ALA A 192 10.89 13.78 10.55
N ALA A 193 9.62 13.61 10.17
CA ALA A 193 9.11 12.32 9.71
C ALA A 193 9.73 11.90 8.36
N ARG A 194 9.97 12.87 7.47
CA ARG A 194 10.67 12.68 6.19
C ARG A 194 12.13 12.31 6.39
N GLU A 195 12.86 13.05 7.23
CA GLU A 195 14.28 12.79 7.55
C GLU A 195 14.47 11.41 8.19
N ASN A 196 13.61 11.04 9.14
CA ASN A 196 13.59 9.69 9.71
C ASN A 196 13.33 8.60 8.66
N TRP A 197 12.42 8.84 7.69
CA TRP A 197 12.17 7.89 6.60
C TRP A 197 13.37 7.75 5.65
N GLN A 198 14.00 8.88 5.28
CA GLN A 198 15.20 8.90 4.42
C GLN A 198 16.36 8.13 5.04
N GLU A 199 16.68 8.38 6.32
CA GLU A 199 17.77 7.68 7.01
C GLU A 199 17.49 6.19 7.18
N MET A 200 16.21 5.81 7.33
CA MET A 200 15.81 4.39 7.31
C MET A 200 16.21 3.72 6.00
N LEU A 201 15.83 4.32 4.86
CA LEU A 201 16.11 3.77 3.54
C LEU A 201 17.61 3.80 3.22
N ALA A 202 18.33 4.85 3.64
CA ALA A 202 19.78 4.94 3.50
C ALA A 202 20.47 3.78 4.24
N SER A 203 20.11 3.53 5.49
CA SER A 203 20.60 2.38 6.26
C SER A 203 20.23 1.04 5.62
N PHE A 204 18.98 0.86 5.16
CA PHE A 204 18.57 -0.39 4.49
C PHE A 204 19.36 -0.64 3.19
N ARG A 205 19.71 0.42 2.44
CA ARG A 205 20.61 0.33 1.27
C ARG A 205 22.03 -0.06 1.68
N ARG A 206 22.63 0.60 2.68
CA ARG A 206 23.96 0.24 3.23
C ARG A 206 24.02 -1.22 3.67
N LYS A 207 22.93 -1.72 4.28
CA LYS A 207 22.75 -3.11 4.69
C LYS A 207 22.59 -4.10 3.54
N ASN A 208 21.81 -3.77 2.51
CA ASN A 208 21.68 -4.64 1.33
C ASN A 208 22.99 -4.65 0.51
N GLN A 209 23.72 -3.54 0.46
CA GLN A 209 25.06 -3.49 -0.13
C GLN A 209 26.04 -4.44 0.57
N ALA A 210 25.95 -4.58 1.89
CA ALA A 210 26.76 -5.55 2.65
C ALA A 210 26.47 -7.02 2.27
N ILE A 211 25.25 -7.34 1.81
CA ILE A 211 24.89 -8.68 1.32
C ILE A 211 25.53 -8.90 -0.06
N VAL A 212 25.50 -7.88 -0.91
CA VAL A 212 26.11 -7.89 -2.26
C VAL A 212 27.64 -8.01 -2.19
N SER A 213 28.28 -7.34 -1.23
CA SER A 213 29.72 -7.47 -0.96
C SER A 213 30.11 -8.72 -0.15
N GLN A 214 29.16 -9.62 0.15
CA GLN A 214 29.36 -10.82 0.97
C GLN A 214 29.92 -10.54 2.38
N GLN A 215 29.66 -9.35 2.90
CA GLN A 215 30.02 -8.92 4.26
C GLN A 215 28.91 -9.27 5.29
N ARG A 216 27.70 -9.63 4.84
CA ARG A 216 26.56 -10.07 5.67
C ARG A 216 26.00 -11.41 5.17
N GLY A 217 25.96 -12.42 6.05
CA GLY A 217 25.30 -13.71 5.81
C GLY A 217 25.68 -14.81 6.79
N ALA A 218 26.97 -15.06 7.00
CA ALA A 218 27.47 -16.23 7.72
C ALA A 218 27.47 -16.08 9.26
N GLY A 219 27.38 -14.85 9.79
CA GLY A 219 27.46 -14.54 11.22
C GLY A 219 28.50 -13.47 11.56
N GLU A 220 28.74 -12.56 10.61
CA GLU A 220 29.77 -11.53 10.67
C GLU A 220 29.47 -10.50 11.76
N GLN A 221 30.51 -9.92 12.37
CA GLN A 221 30.38 -8.92 13.44
C GLN A 221 29.56 -9.39 14.66
N GLY A 222 29.48 -10.71 14.90
CA GLY A 222 28.72 -11.31 16.00
C GLY A 222 27.20 -11.29 15.81
N ARG A 223 26.70 -11.10 14.57
CA ARG A 223 25.32 -11.45 14.21
C ARG A 223 25.15 -12.97 14.20
N GLY A 224 23.93 -13.45 14.40
CA GLY A 224 23.57 -14.83 14.05
C GLY A 224 23.64 -15.06 12.53
N ARG A 225 23.48 -16.32 12.12
CA ARG A 225 23.49 -16.72 10.71
C ARG A 225 22.23 -16.22 10.00
N ASP A 226 22.40 -15.35 9.02
CA ASP A 226 21.34 -14.62 8.33
C ASP A 226 20.90 -15.38 7.07
N ALA A 227 19.95 -16.31 7.24
CA ALA A 227 19.52 -17.21 6.18
C ALA A 227 18.92 -16.50 4.97
N THR A 228 18.26 -15.35 5.16
CA THR A 228 17.77 -14.50 4.07
C THR A 228 18.93 -13.87 3.31
N ALA A 229 19.94 -13.31 3.99
CA ALA A 229 21.14 -12.77 3.32
C ALA A 229 21.94 -13.83 2.57
N LEU A 230 22.02 -15.06 3.08
CA LEU A 230 22.61 -16.19 2.37
C LEU A 230 21.79 -16.62 1.15
N ALA A 231 20.46 -16.63 1.23
CA ALA A 231 19.60 -16.91 0.09
C ALA A 231 19.67 -15.81 -0.98
N LEU A 232 19.74 -14.54 -0.56
CA LEU A 232 19.96 -13.38 -1.44
C LEU A 232 21.30 -13.52 -2.19
N SER A 233 22.40 -13.68 -1.45
CA SER A 233 23.76 -13.65 -2.01
C SER A 233 24.05 -14.80 -2.98
N ALA A 234 23.43 -15.97 -2.78
CA ALA A 234 23.68 -17.18 -3.56
C ALA A 234 23.43 -17.05 -5.07
N LYS A 235 22.48 -16.21 -5.52
CA LYS A 235 22.17 -16.00 -6.95
C LYS A 235 21.82 -14.53 -7.29
N LEU A 236 22.53 -13.56 -6.72
CA LEU A 236 22.29 -12.12 -6.97
C LEU A 236 22.33 -11.71 -8.45
N GLY A 237 23.20 -12.34 -9.24
CA GLY A 237 23.37 -12.04 -10.67
C GLY A 237 22.33 -12.69 -11.58
N GLU A 238 21.35 -13.39 -11.04
CA GLU A 238 20.33 -14.10 -11.82
C GLU A 238 18.99 -13.31 -11.85
N PRO A 239 18.24 -13.36 -12.97
CA PRO A 239 16.97 -12.65 -13.08
C PRO A 239 15.92 -13.06 -12.04
N VAL A 240 15.10 -12.10 -11.61
CA VAL A 240 13.90 -12.36 -10.81
C VAL A 240 12.85 -13.05 -11.69
N ILE A 241 12.30 -14.16 -11.23
CA ILE A 241 11.33 -14.95 -11.99
C ILE A 241 9.90 -14.53 -11.61
N PRO A 242 9.13 -13.87 -12.49
CA PRO A 242 7.71 -13.65 -12.25
C PRO A 242 6.95 -14.97 -12.42
N VAL A 243 6.19 -15.39 -11.40
CA VAL A 243 5.51 -16.70 -11.39
C VAL A 243 4.07 -16.56 -10.89
N ASN A 244 3.14 -17.26 -11.54
CA ASN A 244 1.75 -17.31 -11.08
C ASN A 244 1.59 -18.39 -10.00
N VAL A 245 0.76 -18.16 -8.98
CA VAL A 245 0.48 -19.20 -7.97
C VAL A 245 -0.15 -20.46 -8.57
N GLU A 246 -0.81 -20.32 -9.73
CA GLU A 246 -1.41 -21.41 -10.50
C GLU A 246 -0.43 -22.10 -11.50
N ASP A 247 0.88 -21.78 -11.45
CA ASP A 247 1.90 -22.41 -12.31
C ASP A 247 2.18 -23.87 -11.89
N PRO A 248 2.08 -24.87 -12.80
CA PRO A 248 2.32 -26.27 -12.46
C PRO A 248 3.75 -26.57 -11.99
N LEU A 249 4.73 -25.70 -12.30
CA LEU A 249 6.12 -25.84 -11.86
C LEU A 249 6.39 -25.18 -10.49
N LEU A 250 5.40 -24.53 -9.86
CA LEU A 250 5.61 -23.82 -8.60
C LEU A 250 6.11 -24.73 -7.45
N HIS A 251 5.65 -25.99 -7.39
CA HIS A 251 6.19 -26.97 -6.43
C HIS A 251 7.69 -27.22 -6.65
N GLU A 252 8.11 -27.33 -7.91
CA GLU A 252 9.51 -27.54 -8.27
C GLU A 252 10.34 -26.29 -7.92
N TYR A 253 9.89 -25.10 -8.32
CA TYR A 253 10.55 -23.83 -8.02
C TYR A 253 10.79 -23.62 -6.51
N LEU A 254 9.82 -23.96 -5.67
CA LEU A 254 9.89 -23.78 -4.21
C LEU A 254 10.66 -24.90 -3.48
N ARG A 255 11.04 -25.99 -4.16
CA ARG A 255 11.62 -27.20 -3.53
C ARG A 255 12.93 -27.68 -4.15
N ALA A 256 13.02 -27.77 -5.48
CA ALA A 256 14.15 -28.37 -6.18
C ALA A 256 15.44 -27.57 -6.01
N ASP A 257 16.56 -28.28 -5.84
CA ASP A 257 17.83 -27.66 -5.45
C ASP A 257 18.47 -26.76 -6.52
N SER A 258 18.11 -26.96 -7.79
CA SER A 258 18.40 -26.06 -8.92
C SER A 258 17.98 -24.60 -8.66
N HIS A 259 16.90 -24.41 -7.90
CA HIS A 259 16.33 -23.10 -7.57
C HIS A 259 16.81 -22.51 -6.24
N ARG A 260 17.77 -23.13 -5.52
CA ARG A 260 18.41 -22.49 -4.36
C ARG A 260 18.98 -21.11 -4.73
N GLY A 261 18.73 -20.13 -3.89
CA GLY A 261 19.07 -18.71 -4.08
C GLY A 261 18.20 -17.94 -5.08
N ARG A 262 17.27 -18.59 -5.80
CA ARG A 262 16.41 -17.86 -6.76
C ARG A 262 15.41 -16.97 -6.05
N VAL A 263 15.15 -15.84 -6.71
CA VAL A 263 14.16 -14.84 -6.33
C VAL A 263 12.96 -14.97 -7.27
N PHE A 264 11.76 -15.08 -6.69
CA PHE A 264 10.49 -15.16 -7.40
C PHE A 264 9.60 -13.98 -7.04
N PHE A 265 8.80 -13.50 -7.98
CA PHE A 265 7.76 -12.51 -7.74
C PHE A 265 6.39 -13.10 -8.05
N LEU A 266 5.52 -13.21 -7.03
CA LEU A 266 4.23 -13.88 -7.16
C LEU A 266 3.17 -13.02 -7.84
N ARG A 267 2.43 -13.67 -8.73
CA ARG A 267 1.19 -13.21 -9.34
C ARG A 267 0.06 -14.17 -8.99
N VAL A 268 -1.18 -13.67 -8.94
CA VAL A 268 -2.37 -14.52 -8.80
C VAL A 268 -3.32 -14.24 -9.95
N LYS A 269 -3.45 -15.16 -10.90
CA LYS A 269 -4.27 -14.98 -12.12
C LYS A 269 -5.77 -14.84 -11.83
N ALA A 270 -6.19 -15.22 -10.63
CA ALA A 270 -7.52 -14.92 -10.11
C ALA A 270 -7.83 -13.40 -9.96
N LEU A 271 -6.80 -12.55 -9.84
CA LEU A 271 -6.92 -11.12 -9.57
C LEU A 271 -6.90 -10.21 -10.81
N ASP A 272 -6.33 -10.70 -11.91
CA ASP A 272 -6.16 -9.94 -13.14
C ASP A 272 -7.49 -9.36 -13.68
N PRO A 273 -7.48 -8.19 -14.34
CA PRO A 273 -8.64 -7.64 -15.04
C PRO A 273 -9.33 -8.65 -15.97
N ARG A 274 -10.65 -8.81 -15.85
CA ARG A 274 -11.44 -9.74 -16.67
C ARG A 274 -12.54 -9.02 -17.45
N PRO A 275 -12.87 -9.44 -18.68
CA PRO A 275 -13.98 -8.84 -19.41
C PRO A 275 -15.30 -9.06 -18.68
N ILE A 276 -15.99 -7.96 -18.36
CA ILE A 276 -17.29 -7.98 -17.71
C ILE A 276 -18.30 -8.58 -18.67
N THR A 277 -18.91 -9.71 -18.30
CA THR A 277 -19.80 -10.50 -19.17
C THR A 277 -21.27 -10.07 -19.11
N SER A 278 -21.66 -9.30 -18.09
CA SER A 278 -23.06 -8.93 -17.81
C SER A 278 -23.21 -7.50 -17.26
N GLY A 279 -24.43 -6.95 -17.30
CA GLY A 279 -24.73 -5.62 -16.77
C GLY A 279 -24.28 -4.45 -17.65
N ILE A 280 -24.37 -3.24 -17.09
CA ILE A 280 -24.18 -1.94 -17.80
C ILE A 280 -22.74 -1.75 -18.31
N HIS A 281 -21.78 -2.52 -17.78
CA HIS A 281 -20.37 -2.46 -18.15
C HIS A 281 -19.92 -3.66 -19.01
N LYS A 282 -20.85 -4.44 -19.57
CA LYS A 282 -20.54 -5.57 -20.45
C LYS A 282 -19.57 -5.15 -21.57
N GLY A 283 -18.50 -5.92 -21.75
CA GLY A 283 -17.44 -5.65 -22.73
C GLY A 283 -16.34 -4.70 -22.26
N LYS A 284 -16.45 -4.09 -21.07
CA LYS A 284 -15.31 -3.43 -20.40
C LYS A 284 -14.52 -4.44 -19.58
N MET A 285 -13.23 -4.19 -19.37
CA MET A 285 -12.46 -4.92 -18.36
C MET A 285 -12.91 -4.51 -16.95
N SER A 286 -12.91 -5.45 -16.01
CA SER A 286 -12.99 -5.14 -14.59
C SER A 286 -11.74 -4.39 -14.15
N LEU A 287 -11.82 -3.70 -13.02
CA LEU A 287 -10.61 -3.34 -12.29
C LEU A 287 -9.91 -4.62 -11.82
N GLU A 288 -8.60 -4.53 -11.63
CA GLU A 288 -7.82 -5.55 -10.93
C GLU A 288 -8.31 -5.70 -9.49
N ARG A 289 -8.28 -6.92 -8.96
CA ARG A 289 -8.63 -7.20 -7.56
C ARG A 289 -7.38 -7.12 -6.68
N GLN A 290 -7.54 -6.64 -5.46
CA GLN A 290 -6.47 -6.64 -4.46
C GLN A 290 -6.57 -7.89 -3.58
N MET A 291 -5.41 -8.45 -3.23
CA MET A 291 -5.23 -9.48 -2.20
C MET A 291 -4.02 -9.06 -1.37
N HIS A 292 -4.07 -9.21 -0.06
CA HIS A 292 -2.93 -8.89 0.81
C HIS A 292 -1.72 -9.77 0.46
N ALA A 293 -0.52 -9.18 0.48
CA ALA A 293 0.70 -9.88 0.05
C ALA A 293 1.00 -11.15 0.88
N GLU A 294 0.72 -11.18 2.19
CA GLU A 294 0.89 -12.40 3.01
C GLU A 294 -0.04 -13.51 2.52
N GLN A 295 -1.25 -13.16 2.08
CA GLN A 295 -2.23 -14.12 1.57
C GLN A 295 -1.78 -14.74 0.25
N LYS A 296 -1.10 -13.98 -0.63
CA LYS A 296 -0.51 -14.53 -1.86
C LYS A 296 0.57 -15.56 -1.53
N LEU A 297 1.39 -15.31 -0.50
CA LEU A 297 2.44 -16.21 -0.05
C LEU A 297 1.86 -17.51 0.57
N LEU A 298 0.87 -17.40 1.46
CA LEU A 298 0.16 -18.56 2.02
C LEU A 298 -0.62 -19.38 0.97
N LEU A 299 -1.19 -18.69 -0.03
CA LEU A 299 -1.86 -19.32 -1.16
C LEU A 299 -0.87 -20.09 -2.05
N ALA A 300 0.34 -19.55 -2.25
CA ALA A 300 1.41 -20.24 -2.97
C ALA A 300 1.82 -21.54 -2.27
N LEU A 301 1.99 -21.54 -0.94
CA LEU A 301 2.26 -22.77 -0.17
C LEU A 301 1.18 -23.83 -0.39
N HIS A 302 -0.09 -23.42 -0.36
CA HIS A 302 -1.23 -24.32 -0.51
C HIS A 302 -1.37 -24.88 -1.93
N ILE A 303 -1.37 -24.01 -2.96
CA ILE A 303 -1.55 -24.45 -4.35
C ILE A 303 -0.34 -25.26 -4.84
N ALA A 304 0.88 -24.88 -4.45
CA ALA A 304 2.07 -25.66 -4.74
C ALA A 304 2.13 -27.00 -3.98
N GLY A 305 1.21 -27.28 -3.05
CA GLY A 305 1.22 -28.51 -2.27
C GLY A 305 2.50 -28.68 -1.45
N ILE A 306 3.11 -27.59 -0.99
CA ILE A 306 4.24 -27.66 -0.05
C ILE A 306 3.70 -28.19 1.27
N SER A 307 4.21 -29.33 1.75
CA SER A 307 3.86 -29.84 3.07
C SER A 307 4.76 -29.23 4.15
N PRO A 308 4.36 -29.25 5.44
CA PRO A 308 5.26 -28.87 6.54
C PRO A 308 6.56 -29.69 6.54
N GLY A 309 6.50 -30.96 6.16
CA GLY A 309 7.68 -31.84 6.04
C GLY A 309 8.68 -31.38 4.97
N ASP A 310 8.24 -30.63 3.95
CA ASP A 310 9.11 -30.08 2.90
C ASP A 310 9.90 -28.84 3.34
N VAL A 311 9.56 -28.26 4.50
CA VAL A 311 10.17 -27.02 5.04
C VAL A 311 10.68 -27.16 6.46
N ALA A 312 10.31 -28.20 7.21
CA ALA A 312 10.55 -28.35 8.65
C ALA A 312 12.02 -28.22 9.12
N THR A 313 12.99 -28.49 8.24
CA THR A 313 14.43 -28.46 8.55
C THR A 313 15.14 -27.16 8.19
N LYS A 314 14.43 -26.20 7.59
CA LYS A 314 15.00 -24.93 7.11
C LYS A 314 14.26 -23.73 7.71
N PRO A 315 14.85 -22.53 7.72
CA PRO A 315 14.14 -21.31 8.11
C PRO A 315 12.96 -21.05 7.16
N LEU A 316 11.82 -20.69 7.73
CA LEU A 316 10.61 -20.27 7.04
C LEU A 316 10.13 -18.96 7.66
N ALA A 317 10.15 -17.86 6.91
CA ALA A 317 9.76 -16.55 7.42
C ALA A 317 8.92 -15.80 6.40
N ILE A 318 7.91 -15.05 6.87
CA ILE A 318 7.12 -14.10 6.07
C ILE A 318 7.20 -12.72 6.74
N MET A 319 7.89 -11.78 6.09
CA MET A 319 8.16 -10.44 6.61
C MET A 319 8.23 -9.41 5.49
N GLY A 320 7.94 -8.14 5.79
CA GLY A 320 7.81 -7.12 4.76
C GLY A 320 7.86 -5.69 5.29
N LYS A 321 7.43 -4.74 4.46
CA LYS A 321 7.43 -3.31 4.82
C LYS A 321 6.46 -2.99 5.97
N PHE A 322 5.32 -3.68 5.97
CA PHE A 322 4.26 -3.51 6.95
C PHE A 322 4.08 -4.79 7.75
N ARG A 323 3.59 -4.64 8.98
CA ARG A 323 3.07 -5.75 9.78
C ARG A 323 1.84 -6.39 9.12
N PRO A 324 1.54 -7.67 9.36
CA PRO A 324 0.28 -8.26 8.94
C PRO A 324 -0.91 -7.57 9.60
N CYS A 325 -2.03 -7.48 8.88
CA CYS A 325 -3.32 -7.16 9.48
C CYS A 325 -3.86 -8.37 10.27
N MET A 326 -4.77 -8.17 11.23
CA MET A 326 -5.29 -9.22 12.13
C MET A 326 -5.82 -10.43 11.36
N GLY A 327 -6.55 -10.20 10.27
CA GLY A 327 -7.04 -11.30 9.41
C GLY A 327 -5.92 -12.09 8.70
N CYS A 328 -4.79 -11.46 8.37
CA CYS A 328 -3.59 -12.14 7.84
C CYS A 328 -2.79 -12.82 8.95
N ALA A 329 -2.66 -12.20 10.12
CA ALA A 329 -1.94 -12.74 11.27
C ALA A 329 -2.61 -14.01 11.80
N ALA A 330 -3.95 -14.03 11.90
CA ALA A 330 -4.70 -15.23 12.26
C ALA A 330 -4.51 -16.36 11.22
N ALA A 331 -4.34 -16.02 9.94
CA ALA A 331 -4.02 -17.01 8.89
C ALA A 331 -2.58 -17.54 9.03
N LEU A 332 -1.61 -16.68 9.34
CA LEU A 332 -0.22 -17.07 9.61
C LEU A 332 -0.12 -17.98 10.85
N MET A 333 -0.83 -17.65 11.94
CA MET A 333 -0.96 -18.52 13.12
C MET A 333 -1.64 -19.85 12.77
N TYR A 334 -2.72 -19.84 12.00
CA TYR A 334 -3.37 -21.08 11.55
C TYR A 334 -2.41 -21.99 10.76
N TYR A 335 -1.60 -21.45 9.85
CA TYR A 335 -0.58 -22.23 9.15
C TYR A 335 0.48 -22.77 10.11
N ARG A 336 1.02 -21.93 11.00
CA ARG A 336 2.06 -22.32 11.97
C ARG A 336 1.58 -23.43 12.92
N ASP A 337 0.39 -23.24 13.49
CA ASP A 337 -0.06 -23.92 14.69
C ASP A 337 -1.09 -25.04 14.39
N GLN A 338 -1.94 -24.90 13.36
CA GLN A 338 -2.93 -25.92 12.96
C GLN A 338 -2.46 -26.77 11.76
N LEU A 339 -1.82 -26.16 10.76
CA LEU A 339 -1.29 -26.90 9.61
C LEU A 339 0.13 -27.44 9.83
N GLY A 340 0.77 -27.14 10.96
CA GLY A 340 2.03 -27.75 11.39
C GLY A 340 3.30 -27.10 10.82
N TYR A 341 3.22 -25.90 10.24
CA TYR A 341 4.40 -25.13 9.83
C TYR A 341 5.10 -24.48 11.04
N THR A 342 5.50 -25.28 12.04
CA THR A 342 5.94 -24.80 13.37
C THR A 342 7.19 -23.93 13.35
N ASN A 343 7.92 -23.92 12.24
CA ASN A 343 9.08 -23.07 11.98
C ASN A 343 8.75 -21.74 11.29
N LEU A 344 7.48 -21.46 10.96
CA LEU A 344 7.03 -20.21 10.34
C LEU A 344 7.16 -19.02 11.30
N ARG A 345 7.93 -18.02 10.89
CA ARG A 345 8.16 -16.75 11.59
C ARG A 345 7.51 -15.58 10.85
N PHE A 346 6.93 -14.62 11.57
CA PHE A 346 6.27 -13.42 11.04
C PHE A 346 6.14 -12.35 12.14
N ASP A 347 5.80 -11.09 11.81
CA ASP A 347 5.63 -10.03 12.82
C ASP A 347 4.33 -10.23 13.61
N GLU A 348 4.44 -10.74 14.83
CA GLU A 348 3.32 -10.98 15.76
C GLU A 348 2.66 -9.68 16.27
N ASN A 349 3.23 -8.52 15.96
CA ASN A 349 2.68 -7.21 16.32
C ASN A 349 1.67 -6.68 15.29
N TYR A 350 0.68 -7.49 14.93
CA TYR A 350 -0.33 -7.21 13.91
C TYR A 350 -1.15 -5.92 14.13
N GLY A 351 -1.83 -5.46 13.08
CA GLY A 351 -2.79 -4.34 13.13
C GLY A 351 -4.25 -4.80 13.12
N HIS A 352 -5.15 -4.17 13.88
CA HIS A 352 -6.56 -4.60 14.04
C HIS A 352 -7.49 -4.46 12.80
N TYR A 353 -6.96 -4.26 11.60
CA TYR A 353 -7.76 -4.36 10.37
C TYR A 353 -7.96 -5.84 9.97
N TYR A 354 -9.18 -6.22 9.56
CA TYR A 354 -9.48 -7.60 9.18
C TYR A 354 -10.53 -7.78 8.06
N SER A 355 -11.47 -6.85 7.85
CA SER A 355 -12.62 -7.10 6.97
C SER A 355 -12.23 -7.48 5.53
N GLY A 356 -11.41 -6.66 4.87
CA GLY A 356 -10.97 -6.95 3.50
C GLY A 356 -10.04 -8.16 3.37
N SER A 357 -9.31 -8.54 4.43
CA SER A 357 -8.49 -9.76 4.41
C SER A 357 -9.36 -11.00 4.63
N VAL A 358 -10.37 -10.97 5.50
CA VAL A 358 -11.36 -12.04 5.68
C VAL A 358 -12.15 -12.31 4.38
N ASP A 359 -12.62 -11.27 3.70
CA ASP A 359 -13.31 -11.41 2.40
C ASP A 359 -12.41 -12.09 1.34
N SER A 360 -11.12 -11.74 1.33
CA SER A 360 -10.12 -12.32 0.41
C SER A 360 -9.78 -13.78 0.77
N LEU A 361 -9.70 -14.13 2.06
CA LEU A 361 -9.54 -15.52 2.50
C LEU A 361 -10.74 -16.37 2.07
N ALA A 362 -11.98 -15.89 2.18
CA ALA A 362 -13.13 -16.68 1.74
C ALA A 362 -13.16 -16.91 0.22
N ALA A 363 -12.64 -15.96 -0.56
CA ALA A 363 -12.57 -16.09 -2.01
C ALA A 363 -11.46 -17.03 -2.49
N HIS A 364 -10.37 -17.21 -1.73
CA HIS A 364 -9.14 -17.85 -2.21
C HIS A 364 -8.53 -18.93 -1.30
N GLN A 365 -8.82 -18.91 0.00
CA GLN A 365 -8.24 -19.76 1.05
C GLN A 365 -9.31 -20.24 2.04
N ALA A 366 -10.52 -20.55 1.56
CA ALA A 366 -11.65 -20.98 2.39
C ALA A 366 -11.41 -22.30 3.16
N HIS A 367 -10.26 -22.97 2.97
CA HIS A 367 -9.85 -24.14 3.73
C HIS A 367 -9.35 -23.83 5.14
N ILE A 368 -8.96 -22.58 5.44
CA ILE A 368 -8.56 -22.15 6.79
C ILE A 368 -9.65 -21.41 7.56
N MET A 369 -10.78 -21.08 6.94
CA MET A 369 -11.84 -20.31 7.60
C MET A 369 -12.76 -21.21 8.41
N ASP A 370 -12.34 -21.52 9.63
CA ASP A 370 -13.05 -22.31 10.63
C ASP A 370 -13.05 -21.65 12.02
N GLU A 371 -13.54 -22.37 13.04
CA GLU A 371 -13.53 -21.92 14.43
C GLU A 371 -12.12 -21.73 15.02
N ASN A 372 -11.08 -22.39 14.51
CA ASN A 372 -9.71 -22.19 14.98
C ASN A 372 -9.15 -20.85 14.47
N TYR A 373 -9.41 -20.52 13.20
CA TYR A 373 -9.08 -19.21 12.64
C TYR A 373 -9.82 -18.07 13.37
N LEU A 374 -11.11 -18.26 13.63
CA LEU A 374 -11.88 -17.32 14.46
C LEU A 374 -11.33 -17.25 15.89
N GLY A 375 -10.92 -18.39 16.45
CA GLY A 375 -10.26 -18.50 17.76
C GLY A 375 -9.01 -17.63 17.88
N TYR A 376 -8.14 -17.63 16.87
CA TYR A 376 -7.00 -16.71 16.84
C TYR A 376 -7.45 -15.25 16.78
N MET A 377 -8.42 -14.89 15.95
CA MET A 377 -8.92 -13.51 15.91
C MET A 377 -9.53 -13.06 17.25
N ARG A 378 -10.23 -13.95 17.98
CA ARG A 378 -10.73 -13.72 19.34
C ARG A 378 -9.59 -13.47 20.32
N GLN A 379 -8.60 -14.38 20.35
CA GLN A 379 -7.39 -14.24 21.17
C GLN A 379 -6.68 -12.91 20.91
N MET A 380 -6.58 -12.46 19.65
CA MET A 380 -5.94 -11.20 19.30
C MET A 380 -6.66 -9.98 19.91
N ILE A 381 -7.99 -10.01 19.96
CA ILE A 381 -8.82 -8.96 20.58
C ILE A 381 -8.71 -9.00 22.10
N GLU A 382 -8.68 -10.20 22.70
CA GLU A 382 -8.50 -10.41 24.14
C GLU A 382 -7.10 -9.99 24.64
N GLU A 383 -6.05 -10.24 23.86
CA GLU A 383 -4.68 -9.76 24.14
C GLU A 383 -4.54 -8.24 24.00
N GLY A 384 -5.40 -7.61 23.19
CA GLY A 384 -5.65 -6.18 23.17
C GLY A 384 -4.67 -5.30 22.38
N LEU A 385 -4.88 -3.99 22.55
CA LEU A 385 -4.21 -2.80 21.99
C LEU A 385 -3.33 -2.98 20.74
N THR A 386 -3.69 -2.29 19.65
CA THR A 386 -2.85 -2.22 18.46
C THR A 386 -1.45 -1.66 18.76
N SER A 387 -0.41 -2.26 18.17
CA SER A 387 0.93 -1.68 18.24
C SER A 387 1.11 -0.48 17.29
N THR A 388 2.22 0.25 17.39
CA THR A 388 2.67 1.27 16.43
C THR A 388 4.19 1.50 16.60
N PRO A 389 4.99 1.67 15.54
CA PRO A 389 6.43 1.91 15.69
C PRO A 389 6.74 3.34 16.18
N ALA A 390 7.75 3.47 17.04
CA ALA A 390 8.41 4.73 17.39
C ALA A 390 9.31 5.24 16.25
N LYS A 391 9.86 6.45 16.38
CA LYS A 391 10.93 6.94 15.48
C LYS A 391 12.21 6.12 15.69
N LEU A 392 13.09 6.13 14.69
CA LEU A 392 14.34 5.36 14.70
C LEU A 392 15.34 5.87 15.74
N ASP A 393 15.29 7.16 16.02
CA ASP A 393 16.12 7.85 17.00
C ASP A 393 15.45 7.98 18.38
N GLU A 394 14.31 7.34 18.62
CA GLU A 394 13.65 7.33 19.93
C GLU A 394 14.09 6.12 20.77
N ALA A 395 14.66 6.39 21.94
CA ALA A 395 14.97 5.39 22.96
C ALA A 395 13.72 5.06 23.77
N ALA A 396 13.55 3.79 24.10
CA ALA A 396 12.57 3.36 25.09
C ALA A 396 12.84 4.09 26.43
N PRO A 397 11.83 4.71 27.07
CA PRO A 397 11.99 5.26 28.40
C PRO A 397 12.03 4.13 29.46
N GLU A 398 12.40 4.44 30.69
CA GLU A 398 12.63 3.44 31.76
C GLU A 398 11.35 2.68 32.14
N GLU A 399 10.19 3.32 31.98
CA GLU A 399 8.86 2.73 32.19
C GLU A 399 8.38 1.81 31.06
N ALA A 400 9.15 1.62 29.98
CA ALA A 400 8.78 0.76 28.87
C ALA A 400 8.79 -0.74 29.27
N GLN A 401 7.73 -1.46 28.94
CA GLN A 401 7.54 -2.88 29.22
C GLN A 401 7.99 -3.73 28.02
N TYR A 402 8.61 -4.87 28.26
CA TYR A 402 8.98 -5.79 27.19
C TYR A 402 7.76 -6.63 26.76
N TRP A 403 7.35 -6.51 25.49
CA TRP A 403 6.17 -7.17 24.92
C TRP A 403 6.40 -7.50 23.44
N ARG A 404 5.93 -8.67 22.99
CA ARG A 404 6.09 -9.22 21.62
C ARG A 404 7.46 -8.92 20.98
N GLY A 405 8.51 -9.28 21.70
CA GLY A 405 9.90 -9.24 21.24
C GLY A 405 10.64 -7.91 21.41
N GLY A 406 10.04 -6.87 22.00
CA GLY A 406 10.74 -5.58 22.18
C GLY A 406 10.21 -4.68 23.30
N PRO A 407 10.93 -3.59 23.63
CA PRO A 407 10.46 -2.58 24.56
C PRO A 407 9.28 -1.79 23.97
N THR A 408 8.22 -1.64 24.77
CA THR A 408 6.95 -1.01 24.39
C THR A 408 6.43 -0.06 25.46
N LEU A 409 5.72 0.98 25.06
CA LEU A 409 5.02 1.90 25.97
C LEU A 409 3.56 2.03 25.56
N ARG A 410 2.64 1.96 26.51
CA ARG A 410 1.22 2.26 26.27
C ARG A 410 1.05 3.78 26.11
N ILE A 411 0.56 4.21 24.95
CA ILE A 411 0.32 5.61 24.59
C ILE A 411 -1.13 5.80 24.17
N GLU A 412 -1.66 7.02 24.25
CA GLU A 412 -2.96 7.34 23.65
C GLU A 412 -2.87 7.33 22.12
N ALA A 413 -3.96 6.97 21.44
CA ALA A 413 -4.06 6.86 19.98
C ALA A 413 -3.69 8.15 19.22
N GLN A 414 -3.85 9.32 19.85
CA GLN A 414 -3.44 10.59 19.26
C GLN A 414 -1.91 10.73 19.06
N TYR A 415 -1.11 9.89 19.71
CA TYR A 415 0.34 9.81 19.55
C TYR A 415 0.78 8.63 18.67
N ALA A 416 -0.15 7.80 18.17
CA ALA A 416 0.19 6.62 17.40
C ALA A 416 0.59 6.96 15.96
N SER A 417 1.70 6.38 15.48
CA SER A 417 2.12 6.54 14.08
C SER A 417 1.08 5.95 13.13
N LYS A 418 0.77 6.69 12.06
CA LYS A 418 -0.12 6.26 10.95
C LYS A 418 0.53 5.20 10.07
N ALA A 419 1.83 4.96 10.22
CA ALA A 419 2.55 3.94 9.47
C ALA A 419 2.60 2.63 10.26
N GLY A 420 2.03 1.56 9.70
CA GLY A 420 2.12 0.20 10.25
C GLY A 420 3.44 -0.50 9.97
N PHE A 421 4.57 0.21 9.99
CA PHE A 421 5.88 -0.40 9.73
C PHE A 421 6.27 -1.40 10.83
N VAL A 422 7.10 -2.38 10.47
CA VAL A 422 7.74 -3.33 11.40
C VAL A 422 8.62 -2.58 12.41
N THR A 423 8.82 -3.12 13.62
CA THR A 423 9.68 -2.51 14.65
C THR A 423 11.11 -2.31 14.11
N PRO A 424 11.71 -1.12 14.24
CA PRO A 424 13.09 -0.93 13.80
C PRO A 424 14.12 -1.68 14.66
N SER A 425 15.34 -1.86 14.13
CA SER A 425 16.48 -2.37 14.90
C SER A 425 17.23 -1.24 15.61
N ASN A 426 17.66 -1.47 16.86
CA ASN A 426 18.44 -0.52 17.67
C ASN A 426 19.96 -0.60 17.42
N SER A 427 20.45 -1.71 16.86
CA SER A 427 21.85 -1.92 16.50
C SER A 427 21.94 -2.91 15.34
N ASP A 428 22.79 -2.62 14.37
CA ASP A 428 23.03 -3.56 13.27
C ASP A 428 24.38 -3.31 12.63
N ALA A 429 24.92 -4.32 11.94
CA ALA A 429 26.08 -4.16 11.10
C ALA A 429 25.68 -3.66 9.69
N GLU A 430 26.26 -2.53 9.30
CA GLU A 430 26.09 -1.89 8.01
C GLU A 430 27.43 -1.39 7.47
N THR A 431 27.51 -1.24 6.15
CA THR A 431 28.67 -0.68 5.47
C THR A 431 28.69 0.84 5.68
N ASP A 432 29.77 1.39 6.21
CA ASP A 432 29.94 2.84 6.37
C ASP A 432 30.39 3.55 5.07
N GLU A 433 30.56 4.87 5.12
CA GLU A 433 30.98 5.70 3.98
C GLU A 433 32.34 5.30 3.38
N THR A 434 33.17 4.57 4.12
CA THR A 434 34.49 4.09 3.67
C THR A 434 34.43 2.68 3.06
N GLY A 435 33.26 2.05 3.03
CA GLY A 435 33.11 0.65 2.61
C GLY A 435 33.38 -0.37 3.73
N ALA A 436 33.63 0.08 4.96
CA ALA A 436 33.90 -0.79 6.09
C ALA A 436 32.59 -1.29 6.73
N TYR A 437 32.41 -2.61 6.76
CA TYR A 437 31.27 -3.24 7.42
C TYR A 437 31.50 -3.35 8.92
N ARG A 438 30.66 -2.67 9.72
CA ARG A 438 30.83 -2.60 11.19
C ARG A 438 29.49 -2.54 11.90
N ARG A 439 29.41 -3.06 13.13
CA ARG A 439 28.21 -2.94 13.98
C ARG A 439 28.01 -1.49 14.43
N VAL A 440 26.99 -0.84 13.88
CA VAL A 440 26.55 0.52 14.23
C VAL A 440 25.43 0.41 15.26
N ARG A 441 25.67 0.94 16.47
CA ARG A 441 24.60 1.23 17.43
C ARG A 441 24.12 2.66 17.19
N ARG A 442 22.82 2.83 16.93
CA ARG A 442 22.26 4.15 16.66
C ARG A 442 22.25 4.98 17.93
N GLN A 443 22.56 6.28 17.81
CA GLN A 443 22.32 7.22 18.89
C GLN A 443 20.82 7.45 19.01
N GLN A 444 20.26 7.08 20.16
CA GLN A 444 18.84 7.27 20.45
C GLN A 444 18.69 8.39 21.49
N LYS A 445 17.77 9.32 21.21
CA LYS A 445 17.34 10.40 22.11
C LYS A 445 16.26 9.85 23.02
N LYS A 446 16.16 10.39 24.24
CA LYS A 446 15.05 10.03 25.15
C LYS A 446 13.71 10.33 24.46
N TRP A 447 12.81 9.35 24.42
CA TRP A 447 11.47 9.57 23.90
C TRP A 447 10.78 10.72 24.64
N THR A 448 10.06 11.54 23.88
CA THR A 448 9.23 12.61 24.41
C THR A 448 7.87 12.56 23.72
N ALA A 449 6.80 12.73 24.50
CA ALA A 449 5.42 12.72 24.03
C ALA A 449 5.11 13.95 23.14
N THR A 450 5.64 13.94 21.92
CA THR A 450 5.47 15.00 20.92
C THR A 450 4.23 14.73 20.08
N LYS A 451 3.40 15.76 19.84
CA LYS A 451 2.24 15.69 18.93
C LYS A 451 2.62 15.59 17.43
N GLU A 452 3.87 15.24 17.14
CA GLU A 452 4.45 15.20 15.79
C GLU A 452 4.07 13.94 15.00
N LEU A 453 3.69 12.86 15.68
CA LEU A 453 3.03 11.71 15.07
C LEU A 453 1.59 12.12 14.75
N GLY A 454 1.49 12.92 13.68
CA GLY A 454 0.51 13.99 13.59
C GLY A 454 -0.95 13.55 13.74
N PRO A 455 -1.82 14.45 14.23
CA PRO A 455 -3.16 14.13 14.68
C PRO A 455 -3.97 13.36 13.63
N PRO A 456 -4.94 12.54 14.05
CA PRO A 456 -5.82 11.83 13.13
C PRO A 456 -6.43 12.77 12.10
N ARG A 457 -6.89 12.22 10.96
CA ARG A 457 -7.78 12.95 10.03
C ARG A 457 -9.19 13.14 10.62
N ALA A 458 -9.29 13.60 11.87
CA ALA A 458 -10.21 14.67 12.17
C ALA A 458 -9.93 15.82 11.19
N ARG A 459 -10.97 16.56 10.79
CA ARG A 459 -10.78 17.78 9.98
C ARG A 459 -9.86 18.73 10.77
N PRO A 460 -8.90 19.41 10.13
CA PRO A 460 -7.79 20.05 10.82
C PRO A 460 -8.27 21.08 11.84
N GLY A 461 -8.20 20.68 13.09
CA GLY A 461 -8.09 21.52 14.28
C GLY A 461 -6.71 21.24 14.88
N VAL A 462 -5.66 21.56 14.13
CA VAL A 462 -4.31 21.68 14.70
C VAL A 462 -4.40 22.72 15.82
N ALA A 463 -3.69 22.49 16.93
CA ALA A 463 -3.52 23.52 17.95
C ALA A 463 -2.79 24.70 17.30
N ALA A 464 -3.56 25.71 16.92
CA ALA A 464 -3.08 26.89 16.26
C ALA A 464 -2.08 27.63 17.15
N GLU A 465 -1.08 28.26 16.57
CA GLU A 465 -0.68 29.55 17.12
C GLU A 465 -1.87 30.49 17.00
N GLU A 466 -2.48 30.85 18.12
CA GLU A 466 -3.43 31.95 18.16
C GLU A 466 -2.64 33.26 18.01
N LEU A 467 -3.13 34.14 17.13
CA LEU A 467 -2.60 35.50 17.02
C LEU A 467 -2.76 36.20 18.38
N THR A 468 -1.74 36.94 18.81
CA THR A 468 -1.79 37.78 20.00
C THR A 468 -2.90 38.84 19.87
N ALA A 469 -3.37 39.41 20.98
CA ALA A 469 -4.44 40.41 20.96
C ALA A 469 -4.13 41.60 20.04
N ASP A 470 -2.86 42.02 19.97
CA ASP A 470 -2.41 43.11 19.10
C ASP A 470 -2.36 42.71 17.62
N GLU A 471 -1.95 41.49 17.28
CA GLU A 471 -1.99 40.96 15.91
C GLU A 471 -3.42 40.73 15.40
N GLN A 472 -4.30 40.21 16.26
CA GLN A 472 -5.73 40.11 15.98
C GLN A 472 -6.33 41.49 15.72
N LYS A 473 -5.89 42.50 16.46
CA LYS A 473 -6.30 43.88 16.29
C LYS A 473 -5.75 44.47 14.99
N GLU A 474 -4.46 44.34 14.68
CA GLU A 474 -3.88 44.82 13.43
C GLU A 474 -4.59 44.21 12.21
N LEU A 475 -4.75 42.88 12.17
CA LEU A 475 -5.42 42.20 11.05
C LEU A 475 -6.89 42.64 10.90
N ARG A 476 -7.58 42.88 12.03
CA ARG A 476 -8.94 43.40 12.05
C ARG A 476 -9.02 44.84 11.56
N ASP A 477 -8.14 45.71 12.05
CA ASP A 477 -8.11 47.14 11.79
C ASP A 477 -7.72 47.42 10.33
N LEU A 478 -6.76 46.67 9.77
CA LEU A 478 -6.42 46.74 8.34
C LEU A 478 -7.59 46.29 7.43
N TRP A 479 -8.40 45.32 7.88
CA TRP A 479 -9.51 44.80 7.07
C TRP A 479 -10.82 45.60 7.20
N LYS A 480 -11.16 46.03 8.43
CA LYS A 480 -12.44 46.68 8.78
C LYS A 480 -12.33 48.19 8.98
N GLY A 481 -11.11 48.72 9.13
CA GLY A 481 -10.84 50.11 9.52
C GLY A 481 -10.83 50.31 11.03
N VAL A 482 -10.15 51.38 11.47
CA VAL A 482 -10.12 51.83 12.87
C VAL A 482 -11.21 52.88 13.08
N ASP A 483 -11.95 52.78 14.19
CA ASP A 483 -12.99 53.70 14.68
C ASP A 483 -13.29 54.93 13.80
N GLY A 484 -14.33 54.80 12.97
CA GLY A 484 -14.85 55.87 12.12
C GLY A 484 -14.13 56.10 10.79
N LYS A 485 -12.96 55.49 10.55
CA LYS A 485 -12.26 55.54 9.25
C LYS A 485 -12.46 54.23 8.48
N GLN A 486 -12.93 54.34 7.24
CA GLN A 486 -12.98 53.17 6.35
C GLN A 486 -11.57 52.77 5.93
N PRO A 487 -11.28 51.45 5.84
CA PRO A 487 -9.97 50.95 5.41
C PRO A 487 -9.74 51.33 3.95
N THR A 488 -8.50 51.72 3.64
CA THR A 488 -8.08 51.99 2.27
C THR A 488 -7.75 50.69 1.55
N ARG A 489 -7.62 50.77 0.22
CA ARG A 489 -7.19 49.61 -0.57
C ARG A 489 -5.80 49.09 -0.17
N LYS A 490 -4.88 49.98 0.26
CA LYS A 490 -3.55 49.56 0.75
C LYS A 490 -3.66 48.78 2.06
N ASP A 491 -4.62 49.11 2.91
CA ASP A 491 -4.85 48.41 4.18
C ASP A 491 -5.40 47.00 3.91
N TRP A 492 -6.32 46.84 2.94
CA TRP A 492 -6.76 45.52 2.47
C TRP A 492 -5.65 44.69 1.83
N GLU A 493 -4.79 45.31 1.03
CA GLU A 493 -3.62 44.66 0.43
C GLU A 493 -2.67 44.16 1.54
N LYS A 494 -2.35 45.01 2.53
CA LYS A 494 -1.54 44.65 3.70
C LYS A 494 -2.20 43.57 4.57
N ALA A 495 -3.52 43.60 4.76
CA ALA A 495 -4.25 42.58 5.51
C ALA A 495 -4.18 41.19 4.85
N VAL A 496 -4.22 41.13 3.51
CA VAL A 496 -4.10 39.86 2.75
C VAL A 496 -2.67 39.34 2.80
N GLU A 497 -1.66 40.21 2.65
CA GLU A 497 -0.25 39.84 2.86
C GLU A 497 -0.01 39.31 4.28
N LEU A 498 -0.46 40.03 5.30
CA LEU A 498 -0.28 39.65 6.70
C LEU A 498 -0.99 38.32 7.02
N GLY A 499 -2.22 38.15 6.53
CA GLY A 499 -2.96 36.90 6.66
C GLY A 499 -2.38 35.73 5.86
N HIS A 500 -1.69 35.99 4.75
CA HIS A 500 -0.93 34.98 4.02
C HIS A 500 0.29 34.57 4.84
N ARG A 501 1.07 35.55 5.33
CA ARG A 501 2.25 35.33 6.18
C ARG A 501 1.92 34.49 7.41
N TYR A 502 0.86 34.84 8.14
CA TYR A 502 0.37 34.04 9.26
C TYR A 502 -0.07 32.63 8.86
N ALA A 503 -0.64 32.44 7.67
CA ALA A 503 -1.04 31.12 7.18
C ALA A 503 0.14 30.24 6.72
N THR A 504 1.23 30.83 6.22
CA THR A 504 2.35 30.08 5.61
C THR A 504 3.61 29.97 6.47
N GLU A 505 3.89 30.98 7.32
CA GLU A 505 5.09 31.01 8.17
C GLU A 505 4.80 30.57 9.61
N ARG A 506 3.53 30.59 10.04
CA ARG A 506 3.09 30.33 11.42
C ARG A 506 1.89 29.38 11.55
N ASP A 507 1.49 28.73 10.45
CA ASP A 507 0.38 27.76 10.37
C ASP A 507 -0.96 28.21 11.01
N VAL A 508 -1.21 29.53 11.12
CA VAL A 508 -2.42 30.07 11.73
C VAL A 508 -3.64 29.67 10.89
N PRO A 509 -4.71 29.07 11.47
CA PRO A 509 -5.82 28.57 10.67
C PRO A 509 -6.56 29.68 9.91
N ILE A 510 -6.69 29.48 8.60
CA ILE A 510 -7.47 30.35 7.70
C ILE A 510 -8.91 30.56 8.20
N LYS A 511 -9.50 29.60 8.94
CA LYS A 511 -10.82 29.76 9.59
C LYS A 511 -10.80 30.82 10.70
N TYR A 512 -9.82 30.75 11.59
CA TYR A 512 -9.64 31.68 12.71
C TYR A 512 -9.37 33.11 12.21
N MET A 513 -8.45 33.27 11.26
CA MET A 513 -8.22 34.58 10.61
C MET A 513 -9.47 35.10 9.90
N ALA A 514 -10.23 34.24 9.21
CA ALA A 514 -11.48 34.64 8.56
C ALA A 514 -12.52 35.18 9.55
N GLU A 515 -12.57 34.66 10.78
CA GLU A 515 -13.45 35.15 11.85
C GLU A 515 -13.01 36.54 12.34
N ILE A 516 -11.70 36.76 12.53
CA ILE A 516 -11.12 38.08 12.88
C ILE A 516 -11.49 39.15 11.84
N VAL A 517 -11.29 38.86 10.54
CA VAL A 517 -11.65 39.78 9.44
C VAL A 517 -13.15 39.79 9.12
N GLY A 518 -13.96 38.92 9.73
CA GLY A 518 -15.41 38.86 9.53
C GLY A 518 -15.85 38.37 8.14
N LEU A 519 -15.07 37.48 7.51
CA LEU A 519 -15.37 36.87 6.23
C LEU A 519 -15.75 35.40 6.36
N LYS A 520 -16.45 34.88 5.34
CA LYS A 520 -16.57 33.43 5.15
C LYS A 520 -15.20 32.84 4.83
N THR A 521 -14.82 31.75 5.50
CA THR A 521 -13.52 31.06 5.34
C THR A 521 -13.16 30.75 3.89
N THR A 522 -14.14 30.38 3.07
CA THR A 522 -13.94 30.12 1.63
C THR A 522 -13.52 31.38 0.85
N ARG A 523 -14.05 32.55 1.20
CA ARG A 523 -13.71 33.83 0.59
C ARG A 523 -12.34 34.33 1.04
N TRP A 524 -12.01 34.16 2.33
CA TRP A 524 -10.68 34.51 2.84
C TRP A 524 -9.60 33.62 2.21
N ARG A 525 -9.81 32.29 2.18
CA ARG A 525 -8.92 31.35 1.49
C ARG A 525 -8.68 31.71 0.01
N GLN A 526 -9.72 32.14 -0.70
CA GLN A 526 -9.60 32.56 -2.08
C GLN A 526 -8.71 33.81 -2.22
N LEU A 527 -8.85 34.80 -1.35
CA LEU A 527 -8.02 36.01 -1.35
C LEU A 527 -6.54 35.71 -1.07
N LEU A 528 -6.25 34.83 -0.09
CA LEU A 528 -4.87 34.41 0.20
C LEU A 528 -4.24 33.68 -0.99
N ARG A 529 -4.99 32.76 -1.64
CA ARG A 529 -4.53 32.06 -2.84
C ARG A 529 -4.36 32.99 -4.05
N ASP A 530 -5.28 33.93 -4.27
CA ASP A 530 -5.14 34.90 -5.36
C ASP A 530 -3.91 35.81 -5.16
N TYR A 531 -3.53 36.07 -3.91
CA TYR A 531 -2.27 36.76 -3.58
C TYR A 531 -1.03 35.88 -3.82
N GLU A 532 -1.05 34.61 -3.37
CA GLU A 532 0.01 33.62 -3.64
C GLU A 532 0.27 33.43 -5.14
N GLU A 533 -0.79 33.27 -5.94
CA GLU A 533 -0.70 33.01 -7.39
C GLU A 533 -0.41 34.27 -8.23
N LYS A 534 -0.82 35.48 -7.79
CA LYS A 534 -0.91 36.67 -8.67
C LYS A 534 -0.45 37.99 -8.01
N GLY A 535 -0.03 37.97 -6.75
CA GLY A 535 0.28 39.16 -5.96
C GLY A 535 -0.95 40.05 -5.68
N HIS A 536 -0.72 41.32 -5.32
CA HIS A 536 -1.80 42.26 -5.05
C HIS A 536 -2.62 42.58 -6.31
N THR A 537 -3.80 41.95 -6.44
CA THR A 537 -4.71 42.18 -7.56
C THR A 537 -5.45 43.52 -7.42
N LYS A 538 -5.57 44.27 -8.54
CA LYS A 538 -6.30 45.56 -8.57
C LYS A 538 -7.81 45.35 -8.35
N TYR A 539 -8.25 45.37 -7.10
CA TYR A 539 -9.67 45.27 -6.77
C TYR A 539 -10.45 46.52 -7.23
N VAL A 540 -11.47 46.31 -8.07
CA VAL A 540 -12.50 47.31 -8.37
C VAL A 540 -13.74 46.94 -7.55
N PRO A 541 -14.20 47.80 -6.62
CA PRO A 541 -15.35 47.48 -5.79
C PRO A 541 -16.64 47.52 -6.62
N SER A 542 -17.30 46.38 -6.78
CA SER A 542 -18.64 46.28 -7.35
C SER A 542 -19.67 46.90 -6.40
N ARG A 543 -19.83 48.22 -6.42
CA ARG A 543 -20.95 48.89 -5.74
C ARG A 543 -22.24 48.64 -6.50
N SER A 544 -23.25 48.22 -5.76
CA SER A 544 -24.63 48.15 -6.20
C SER A 544 -25.15 49.51 -6.70
N ARG A 545 -25.51 49.59 -7.98
CA ARG A 545 -26.51 50.54 -8.50
C ARG A 545 -27.09 50.01 -9.81
N HIS A 546 -28.41 50.05 -9.93
CA HIS A 546 -29.07 49.90 -11.22
C HIS A 546 -28.62 51.03 -12.14
N VAL A 547 -27.91 50.69 -13.21
CA VAL A 547 -27.87 51.46 -14.45
C VAL A 547 -28.13 50.46 -15.57
N ALA A 548 -29.18 50.70 -16.36
CA ALA A 548 -29.42 49.92 -17.55
C ALA A 548 -28.43 50.37 -18.63
N SER A 549 -27.48 49.51 -18.97
CA SER A 549 -26.63 49.67 -20.15
C SER A 549 -26.71 48.40 -20.97
N GLN A 550 -27.36 48.50 -22.13
CA GLN A 550 -27.33 47.48 -23.17
C GLN A 550 -25.89 47.25 -23.66
N SER A 551 -25.68 46.14 -24.37
CA SER A 551 -24.51 45.72 -25.18
C SER A 551 -23.55 44.68 -24.56
N GLU A 552 -23.50 43.55 -25.27
CA GLU A 552 -22.50 42.47 -25.30
C GLU A 552 -22.23 41.60 -24.04
N PRO A 553 -22.61 40.31 -24.08
CA PRO A 553 -22.19 39.33 -23.07
C PRO A 553 -20.76 38.85 -23.32
N ARG A 554 -19.77 39.47 -22.66
CA ARG A 554 -18.40 38.96 -22.64
C ARG A 554 -18.31 37.62 -21.91
N SER A 555 -18.38 36.53 -22.67
CA SER A 555 -18.10 35.17 -22.19
C SER A 555 -16.67 35.07 -21.64
N ARG A 556 -16.55 34.61 -20.39
CA ARG A 556 -15.28 34.24 -19.73
C ARG A 556 -15.38 32.83 -19.12
N LYS A 557 -15.91 31.89 -19.91
CA LYS A 557 -15.93 30.46 -19.57
C LYS A 557 -15.58 29.65 -20.80
N THR A 558 -14.44 28.96 -20.74
CA THR A 558 -14.00 27.98 -21.72
C THR A 558 -14.96 26.79 -21.73
N GLY A 559 -15.73 26.66 -22.80
CA GLY A 559 -16.72 25.60 -22.99
C GLY A 559 -17.92 26.11 -23.79
N ASP A 560 -18.45 25.25 -24.65
CA ASP A 560 -19.62 25.50 -25.50
C ASP A 560 -20.81 26.06 -24.69
N PRO A 561 -21.35 27.26 -25.03
CA PRO A 561 -22.47 27.87 -24.32
C PRO A 561 -23.71 26.97 -24.19
N GLU A 562 -23.99 26.11 -25.17
CA GLU A 562 -25.14 25.19 -25.13
C GLU A 562 -25.00 24.13 -24.03
N ARG A 563 -23.76 23.84 -23.63
CA ARG A 563 -23.42 22.88 -22.57
C ARG A 563 -23.25 23.55 -21.20
N GLN A 564 -23.37 24.88 -21.10
CA GLN A 564 -23.20 25.61 -19.85
C GLN A 564 -24.46 25.62 -18.97
N PHE A 565 -24.26 25.44 -17.67
CA PHE A 565 -25.35 25.20 -16.72
C PHE A 565 -26.10 26.48 -16.33
N THR A 566 -27.14 26.83 -17.08
CA THR A 566 -28.18 27.77 -16.62
C THR A 566 -29.06 27.08 -15.57
N GLN A 567 -29.37 27.79 -14.48
CA GLN A 567 -30.50 27.44 -13.60
C GLN A 567 -31.77 27.56 -14.42
N GLY A 568 -32.28 26.42 -14.89
CA GLY A 568 -33.44 26.40 -15.77
C GLY A 568 -34.71 26.93 -15.10
N GLY A 569 -35.61 27.50 -15.90
CA GLY A 569 -36.91 27.98 -15.44
C GLY A 569 -37.74 26.87 -14.78
N LYS A 570 -38.73 27.25 -13.96
CA LYS A 570 -39.73 26.28 -13.48
C LYS A 570 -40.46 25.68 -14.68
N ILE A 571 -40.74 24.38 -14.65
CA ILE A 571 -41.66 23.74 -15.61
C ILE A 571 -43.00 24.49 -15.63
N ASP A 572 -43.56 24.69 -16.82
CA ASP A 572 -44.85 25.35 -17.02
C ASP A 572 -45.97 24.33 -17.29
N LYS A 573 -47.22 24.83 -17.43
CA LYS A 573 -48.40 24.00 -17.72
C LYS A 573 -48.39 23.28 -19.08
N ASN A 574 -47.42 23.57 -19.95
CA ASN A 574 -47.23 22.87 -21.22
C ASN A 574 -46.23 21.72 -21.01
N GLY A 575 -45.07 21.98 -20.41
CA GLY A 575 -44.11 20.92 -20.04
C GLY A 575 -44.70 19.87 -19.09
N GLU A 576 -45.56 20.29 -18.14
CA GLU A 576 -46.34 19.36 -17.30
C GLU A 576 -47.30 18.49 -18.14
N ARG A 577 -47.94 19.08 -19.16
CA ARG A 577 -48.87 18.37 -20.05
C ARG A 577 -48.13 17.36 -20.92
N ASP A 578 -46.96 17.71 -21.42
CA ASP A 578 -46.14 16.85 -22.29
C ASP A 578 -45.62 15.62 -21.52
N LEU A 579 -45.08 15.82 -20.31
CA LEU A 579 -44.71 14.71 -19.42
C LEU A 579 -45.93 13.84 -19.09
N LYS A 580 -47.09 14.44 -18.78
CA LYS A 580 -48.32 13.69 -18.46
C LYS A 580 -48.88 12.92 -19.65
N ALA A 581 -48.74 13.44 -20.87
CA ALA A 581 -49.14 12.78 -22.10
C ALA A 581 -48.29 11.51 -22.33
N VAL A 582 -46.97 11.61 -22.14
CA VAL A 582 -46.07 10.44 -22.24
C VAL A 582 -46.36 9.41 -21.15
N ILE A 583 -46.60 9.83 -19.90
CA ILE A 583 -46.95 8.91 -18.81
C ILE A 583 -48.23 8.12 -19.13
N ARG A 584 -49.21 8.75 -19.79
CA ARG A 584 -50.50 8.14 -20.13
C ARG A 584 -50.51 7.33 -21.43
N SER A 585 -49.59 7.56 -22.35
CA SER A 585 -49.48 6.78 -23.58
C SER A 585 -48.72 5.46 -23.38
N ILE A 586 -47.80 5.39 -22.42
CA ILE A 586 -47.00 4.18 -22.13
C ILE A 586 -47.88 2.95 -21.77
N PRO A 587 -48.90 3.03 -20.88
CA PRO A 587 -49.78 1.89 -20.59
C PRO A 587 -50.57 1.35 -21.79
N THR A 588 -50.74 2.15 -22.86
CA THR A 588 -51.52 1.79 -24.06
C THR A 588 -50.65 1.54 -25.29
N ALA A 589 -49.33 1.69 -25.19
CA ALA A 589 -48.41 1.52 -26.32
C ALA A 589 -48.03 0.06 -26.55
N SER A 590 -48.18 -0.39 -27.81
CA SER A 590 -47.71 -1.71 -28.25
C SER A 590 -46.18 -1.80 -28.14
N GLY A 591 -45.70 -2.58 -27.16
CA GLY A 591 -44.27 -2.81 -26.91
C GLY A 591 -43.72 -2.24 -25.60
N SER A 592 -44.53 -1.60 -24.76
CA SER A 592 -44.09 -1.16 -23.43
C SER A 592 -43.85 -2.33 -22.48
N SER A 593 -42.78 -2.27 -21.67
CA SER A 593 -42.47 -3.35 -20.74
C SER A 593 -43.40 -3.32 -19.52
N ARG A 594 -43.59 -4.47 -18.85
CA ARG A 594 -44.36 -4.55 -17.60
C ARG A 594 -43.85 -3.59 -16.52
N GLN A 595 -42.55 -3.30 -16.52
CA GLN A 595 -41.92 -2.35 -15.61
C GLN A 595 -42.27 -0.89 -15.95
N ASP A 596 -42.31 -0.52 -17.24
CA ASP A 596 -42.69 0.83 -17.66
C ASP A 596 -44.14 1.15 -17.27
N VAL A 597 -45.04 0.19 -17.51
CA VAL A 597 -46.47 0.31 -17.18
C VAL A 597 -46.68 0.42 -15.67
N ASP A 598 -46.02 -0.42 -14.87
CA ASP A 598 -46.11 -0.34 -13.40
C ASP A 598 -45.57 0.99 -12.85
N TRP A 599 -44.49 1.53 -13.41
CA TRP A 599 -43.97 2.85 -13.01
C TRP A 599 -44.99 3.96 -13.27
N CYS A 600 -45.60 3.99 -14.46
CA CYS A 600 -46.65 4.96 -14.79
C CYS A 600 -47.89 4.82 -13.88
N LEU A 601 -48.32 3.59 -13.58
CA LEU A 601 -49.45 3.33 -12.67
C LEU A 601 -49.13 3.68 -11.20
N ARG A 602 -47.86 3.57 -10.78
CA ARG A 602 -47.42 4.08 -9.47
C ARG A 602 -47.40 5.61 -9.44
N TRP A 603 -46.94 6.27 -10.50
CA TRP A 603 -46.99 7.73 -10.59
C TRP A 603 -48.42 8.26 -10.58
N GLU A 604 -49.36 7.64 -11.32
CA GLU A 604 -50.75 8.12 -11.34
C GLU A 604 -51.44 7.95 -9.98
N ARG A 605 -51.24 6.80 -9.29
CA ARG A 605 -51.70 6.60 -7.90
C ARG A 605 -51.12 7.64 -6.93
N LYS A 606 -49.82 7.95 -7.05
CA LYS A 606 -49.15 8.96 -6.21
C LYS A 606 -49.62 10.39 -6.51
N SER A 607 -49.93 10.68 -7.78
CA SER A 607 -50.58 11.94 -8.19
C SER A 607 -51.99 12.12 -7.62
N GLN A 608 -52.65 11.02 -7.23
CA GLN A 608 -53.95 10.99 -6.55
C GLN A 608 -53.81 10.94 -5.00
N GLY A 609 -52.60 11.10 -4.45
CA GLY A 609 -52.36 11.18 -3.00
C GLY A 609 -51.99 9.87 -2.30
N HIS A 610 -51.78 8.77 -3.02
CA HIS A 610 -51.34 7.50 -2.42
C HIS A 610 -49.85 7.51 -2.06
N SER A 611 -49.48 6.88 -0.95
CA SER A 611 -48.08 6.70 -0.54
C SER A 611 -47.35 5.69 -1.43
N GLY A 612 -46.16 6.05 -1.92
CA GLY A 612 -45.29 5.13 -2.66
C GLY A 612 -44.01 5.79 -3.19
N GLU A 613 -42.94 5.01 -3.32
CA GLU A 613 -41.68 5.48 -3.90
C GLU A 613 -41.61 5.25 -5.41
N LEU A 614 -41.02 6.23 -6.11
CA LEU A 614 -40.71 6.18 -7.53
C LEU A 614 -39.19 6.23 -7.69
N ALA A 615 -38.62 5.14 -8.19
CA ALA A 615 -37.19 5.06 -8.46
C ALA A 615 -36.88 5.56 -9.87
N VAL A 616 -35.84 6.38 -10.02
CA VAL A 616 -35.35 6.85 -11.33
C VAL A 616 -34.84 5.70 -12.20
N SER A 617 -34.21 4.69 -11.58
CA SER A 617 -33.73 3.48 -12.25
C SER A 617 -34.83 2.62 -12.86
N GLN A 618 -36.08 2.84 -12.47
CA GLN A 618 -37.26 2.15 -12.99
C GLN A 618 -38.10 3.02 -13.95
N MET A 619 -37.67 4.26 -14.21
CA MET A 619 -38.45 5.22 -14.98
C MET A 619 -38.38 4.95 -16.49
N PRO A 620 -39.50 5.01 -17.23
CA PRO A 620 -39.51 4.70 -18.67
C PRO A 620 -38.57 5.58 -19.49
N LEU A 621 -37.84 4.97 -20.44
CA LEU A 621 -36.91 5.70 -21.30
C LEU A 621 -37.58 6.78 -22.15
N ALA A 622 -38.83 6.56 -22.57
CA ALA A 622 -39.63 7.57 -23.28
C ALA A 622 -39.83 8.85 -22.43
N LEU A 623 -40.01 8.69 -21.12
CA LEU A 623 -40.18 9.82 -20.19
C LEU A 623 -38.86 10.55 -19.90
N ILE A 624 -37.74 9.81 -19.82
CA ILE A 624 -36.38 10.41 -19.76
C ILE A 624 -36.12 11.25 -21.01
N LYS A 625 -36.45 10.72 -22.20
CA LYS A 625 -36.28 11.42 -23.48
C LYS A 625 -37.15 12.67 -23.57
N GLU A 626 -38.39 12.64 -23.08
CA GLU A 626 -39.24 13.84 -23.08
C GLU A 626 -38.70 14.91 -22.11
N ALA A 627 -38.27 14.52 -20.91
CA ALA A 627 -37.59 15.43 -19.98
C ALA A 627 -36.31 16.02 -20.58
N ALA A 628 -35.58 15.28 -21.41
CA ALA A 628 -34.41 15.77 -22.15
C ALA A 628 -34.78 16.78 -23.25
N LYS A 629 -35.82 16.53 -24.04
CA LYS A 629 -36.35 17.52 -25.01
C LYS A 629 -36.80 18.80 -24.30
N LEU A 630 -37.53 18.67 -23.18
CA LEU A 630 -38.00 19.78 -22.35
C LEU A 630 -36.84 20.58 -21.75
N ARG A 631 -35.75 19.91 -21.32
CA ARG A 631 -34.52 20.57 -20.89
C ARG A 631 -33.83 21.33 -22.02
N HIS A 632 -33.68 20.69 -23.18
CA HIS A 632 -32.93 21.23 -24.33
C HIS A 632 -33.67 22.36 -25.05
N LYS A 633 -34.97 22.18 -25.37
CA LYS A 633 -35.77 23.15 -26.14
C LYS A 633 -36.35 24.30 -25.31
N HIS A 634 -36.72 24.04 -24.06
CA HIS A 634 -37.44 25.01 -23.21
C HIS A 634 -36.64 25.45 -21.99
N GLY A 635 -35.43 24.93 -21.79
CA GLY A 635 -34.54 25.34 -20.72
C GLY A 635 -35.03 25.00 -19.31
N PHE A 636 -36.01 24.11 -19.14
CA PHE A 636 -36.62 23.84 -17.83
C PHE A 636 -35.62 23.25 -16.83
N GLY A 637 -35.78 23.60 -15.56
CA GLY A 637 -34.86 23.23 -14.48
C GLY A 637 -35.10 21.83 -13.94
N MET A 638 -34.05 21.01 -13.89
CA MET A 638 -34.09 19.62 -13.38
C MET A 638 -34.84 19.44 -12.04
N PRO A 639 -34.68 20.31 -11.01
CA PRO A 639 -35.42 20.15 -9.75
C PRO A 639 -36.93 20.35 -9.90
N SER A 640 -37.38 21.16 -10.87
CA SER A 640 -38.81 21.39 -11.10
C SER A 640 -39.46 20.19 -11.79
N MET A 641 -38.79 19.60 -12.79
CA MET A 641 -39.24 18.36 -13.45
C MET A 641 -39.19 17.17 -12.47
N ALA A 642 -38.14 17.05 -11.64
CA ALA A 642 -38.05 15.99 -10.63
C ALA A 642 -39.18 16.06 -9.59
N ARG A 643 -39.58 17.27 -9.20
CA ARG A 643 -40.70 17.52 -8.28
C ARG A 643 -42.04 17.18 -8.91
N TYR A 644 -42.25 17.53 -10.19
CA TYR A 644 -43.44 17.10 -10.96
C TYR A 644 -43.53 15.57 -11.10
N LEU A 645 -42.39 14.92 -11.34
CA LEU A 645 -42.28 13.46 -11.41
C LEU A 645 -42.29 12.76 -10.04
N GLN A 646 -42.43 13.52 -8.95
CA GLN A 646 -42.59 13.03 -7.57
C GLN A 646 -41.49 12.08 -7.08
N LEU A 647 -40.24 12.33 -7.53
CA LEU A 647 -39.04 11.51 -7.28
C LEU A 647 -38.42 11.68 -5.87
N GLY A 648 -39.16 12.25 -4.92
CA GLY A 648 -38.69 12.60 -3.58
C GLY A 648 -37.84 13.88 -3.53
N GLU A 649 -37.40 14.28 -2.34
CA GLU A 649 -36.52 15.46 -2.13
C GLU A 649 -35.04 15.08 -1.89
N GLU A 650 -34.73 13.79 -1.86
CA GLU A 650 -33.36 13.30 -1.67
C GLU A 650 -32.43 13.74 -2.80
N ARG A 651 -31.30 14.34 -2.41
CA ARG A 651 -30.25 14.79 -3.33
C ARG A 651 -29.73 13.67 -4.25
N ALA A 652 -29.66 12.44 -3.76
CA ALA A 652 -29.23 11.28 -4.55
C ALA A 652 -30.21 10.94 -5.69
N LYS A 653 -31.52 10.95 -5.41
CA LYS A 653 -32.58 10.71 -6.41
C LYS A 653 -32.61 11.82 -7.48
N HIS A 654 -32.41 13.08 -7.08
CA HIS A 654 -32.30 14.22 -8.01
C HIS A 654 -31.05 14.14 -8.89
N GLU A 655 -29.90 13.71 -8.35
CA GLU A 655 -28.66 13.55 -9.10
C GLU A 655 -28.73 12.36 -10.08
N ALA A 656 -29.40 11.27 -9.70
CA ALA A 656 -29.68 10.15 -10.61
C ALA A 656 -30.56 10.60 -11.79
N PHE A 657 -31.63 11.36 -11.55
CA PHE A 657 -32.48 11.93 -12.59
C PHE A 657 -31.72 12.90 -13.50
N ARG A 658 -30.88 13.76 -12.91
CA ARG A 658 -29.98 14.66 -13.66
C ARG A 658 -29.09 13.90 -14.64
N LYS A 659 -28.40 12.85 -14.18
CA LYS A 659 -27.51 12.04 -15.02
C LYS A 659 -28.24 11.30 -16.13
N ALA A 660 -29.43 10.75 -15.84
CA ALA A 660 -30.26 10.06 -16.83
C ALA A 660 -30.72 11.01 -17.97
N VAL A 661 -31.19 12.21 -17.62
CA VAL A 661 -31.67 13.19 -18.60
C VAL A 661 -30.51 13.83 -19.38
N GLN A 662 -29.39 14.17 -18.72
CA GLN A 662 -28.23 14.75 -19.42
C GLN A 662 -27.71 13.82 -20.53
N LYS A 663 -27.63 12.52 -20.26
CA LYS A 663 -27.22 11.50 -21.24
C LYS A 663 -28.08 11.48 -22.51
N GLU A 664 -29.37 11.84 -22.42
CA GLU A 664 -30.23 11.96 -23.60
C GLU A 664 -30.20 13.38 -24.21
N VAL A 665 -29.88 14.43 -23.46
CA VAL A 665 -29.59 15.78 -24.00
C VAL A 665 -28.31 15.77 -24.84
N ASP A 666 -27.27 15.07 -24.38
CA ASP A 666 -25.99 14.96 -25.09
C ASP A 666 -26.21 14.30 -26.47
N LYS A 667 -27.03 13.24 -26.54
CA LYS A 667 -27.45 12.60 -27.80
C LYS A 667 -28.34 13.45 -28.71
N LEU A 668 -29.04 14.45 -28.16
CA LEU A 668 -29.84 15.41 -28.93
C LEU A 668 -28.99 16.57 -29.48
N THR A 669 -27.75 16.73 -28.98
CA THR A 669 -26.80 17.77 -29.40
C THR A 669 -25.59 17.21 -30.17
N GLU A 670 -25.49 15.90 -30.36
CA GLU A 670 -24.58 15.29 -31.34
C GLU A 670 -25.14 15.51 -32.76
N PRO A 671 -24.35 16.08 -33.71
CA PRO A 671 -24.80 16.27 -35.08
C PRO A 671 -24.99 14.91 -35.76
N SER A 672 -26.16 14.71 -36.39
CA SER A 672 -26.47 13.47 -37.11
C SER A 672 -25.38 13.15 -38.14
N PRO A 673 -24.83 11.90 -38.16
CA PRO A 673 -23.85 11.48 -39.15
C PRO A 673 -24.53 11.31 -40.51
N GLY A 674 -24.70 12.41 -41.25
CA GLY A 674 -25.44 12.42 -42.51
C GLY A 674 -25.51 13.75 -43.28
N GLN A 675 -24.99 14.86 -42.76
CA GLN A 675 -24.89 16.13 -43.51
C GLN A 675 -23.44 16.61 -43.58
N ALA A 676 -22.76 16.19 -44.65
CA ALA A 676 -21.49 16.76 -45.06
C ALA A 676 -21.70 18.20 -45.58
N ALA A 677 -20.65 19.03 -45.48
CA ALA A 677 -20.72 20.45 -45.72
C ALA A 677 -21.15 20.83 -47.14
N ILE A 678 -22.06 21.81 -47.25
CA ILE A 678 -22.22 22.63 -48.45
C ILE A 678 -21.49 23.95 -48.18
N LYS A 679 -20.45 24.22 -48.96
CA LYS A 679 -19.83 25.55 -49.06
C LYS A 679 -20.69 26.45 -49.93
N SER A 680 -20.63 27.75 -49.68
CA SER A 680 -20.92 28.80 -50.66
C SER A 680 -19.95 29.96 -50.45
N GLU A 681 -19.44 30.52 -51.54
CA GLU A 681 -18.65 31.77 -51.60
C GLU A 681 -19.51 32.99 -51.14
N GLU A 682 -19.11 34.28 -51.15
CA GLU A 682 -18.22 35.03 -52.04
C GLU A 682 -18.07 36.49 -51.52
N VAL A 683 -16.86 37.07 -51.43
CA VAL A 683 -16.56 38.54 -51.54
C VAL A 683 -15.09 38.71 -51.97
N GLU A 684 -14.81 39.71 -52.81
CA GLU A 684 -13.62 39.85 -53.67
C GLU A 684 -12.38 40.55 -53.04
N MET A 685 -11.18 40.09 -53.47
CA MET A 685 -9.94 40.82 -53.90
C MET A 685 -9.31 41.99 -53.08
N PRO A 686 -8.03 42.37 -53.34
CA PRO A 686 -7.00 41.77 -54.23
C PRO A 686 -5.81 41.20 -53.39
N GLU A 687 -4.60 40.86 -53.86
CA GLU A 687 -3.92 40.85 -55.17
C GLU A 687 -2.79 39.76 -55.19
N ALA A 688 -1.93 39.73 -56.21
CA ALA A 688 -0.67 38.94 -56.26
C ALA A 688 0.49 39.81 -56.84
N PRO A 689 1.78 39.43 -56.68
CA PRO A 689 2.40 38.39 -57.51
C PRO A 689 3.25 37.38 -56.68
N ASP A 690 3.26 36.07 -56.95
CA ASP A 690 3.51 35.31 -58.19
C ASP A 690 5.00 35.09 -58.50
N TYR A 691 5.51 33.91 -58.10
CA TYR A 691 6.48 33.14 -58.88
C TYR A 691 6.39 31.64 -58.57
N THR A 692 5.96 30.88 -59.58
CA THR A 692 6.48 29.59 -60.08
C THR A 692 7.73 29.00 -59.38
N THR A 693 7.93 27.68 -59.21
CA THR A 693 7.60 26.47 -59.99
C THR A 693 7.51 25.26 -59.03
N ALA A 694 7.15 24.01 -59.37
CA ALA A 694 6.27 23.35 -60.33
C ALA A 694 6.51 21.82 -60.15
N PHE A 695 5.50 20.99 -60.42
CA PHE A 695 5.57 19.51 -60.60
C PHE A 695 6.05 18.60 -59.44
N ALA A 696 5.05 18.00 -58.77
CA ALA A 696 5.02 16.55 -58.57
C ALA A 696 4.75 15.85 -59.94
N PRO A 697 4.85 14.50 -60.05
CA PRO A 697 3.66 13.70 -59.73
C PRO A 697 3.88 12.26 -59.21
N GLU A 698 2.83 11.73 -58.54
CA GLU A 698 2.23 10.39 -58.66
C GLU A 698 3.14 9.13 -58.76
N SER A 699 2.99 8.12 -57.89
CA SER A 699 1.95 7.05 -57.94
C SER A 699 2.54 5.81 -57.21
N SER A 700 1.86 4.72 -56.83
CA SER A 700 0.46 4.40 -56.49
C SER A 700 0.45 3.01 -55.79
N TYR A 701 -0.72 2.56 -55.28
CA TYR A 701 -1.04 1.16 -54.90
C TYR A 701 -0.13 0.37 -53.92
N GLY A 702 -0.54 0.37 -52.65
CA GLY A 702 -1.18 -0.79 -51.99
C GLY A 702 -0.47 -2.16 -51.87
N GLY A 703 -0.47 -2.72 -50.65
CA GLY A 703 -0.23 -4.15 -50.42
C GLY A 703 0.43 -4.45 -49.07
N ALA A 704 -0.19 -5.29 -48.24
CA ALA A 704 0.32 -5.67 -46.92
C ALA A 704 1.49 -6.67 -46.98
N GLY A 705 2.38 -6.64 -45.98
CA GLY A 705 3.39 -7.68 -45.76
C GLY A 705 4.31 -7.41 -44.56
N TYR A 706 4.40 -8.37 -43.64
CA TYR A 706 5.40 -8.37 -42.55
C TYR A 706 6.82 -8.52 -43.10
N GLY A 707 7.80 -7.82 -42.54
CA GLY A 707 9.22 -8.03 -42.87
C GLY A 707 10.17 -7.07 -42.14
N SER A 708 11.01 -7.61 -41.26
CA SER A 708 12.09 -6.87 -40.58
C SER A 708 13.21 -6.49 -41.56
N THR A 709 13.70 -5.24 -41.49
CA THR A 709 15.15 -4.94 -41.59
C THR A 709 15.48 -3.55 -41.04
N ALA A 710 16.71 -3.43 -40.53
CA ALA A 710 17.29 -2.27 -39.85
C ALA A 710 17.28 -0.94 -40.63
N THR A 711 17.31 0.18 -39.89
CA THR A 711 18.20 1.32 -40.20
C THR A 711 18.37 2.25 -38.99
N THR A 712 19.64 2.44 -38.60
CA THR A 712 20.32 3.74 -38.45
C THR A 712 19.87 4.73 -37.36
N SER A 713 20.46 4.55 -36.18
CA SER A 713 21.11 5.58 -35.34
C SER A 713 20.65 7.05 -35.44
N TYR A 714 20.14 7.57 -34.31
CA TYR A 714 20.42 8.93 -33.86
C TYR A 714 20.99 8.86 -32.43
N SER A 715 22.32 8.96 -32.32
CA SER A 715 23.03 8.94 -31.03
C SER A 715 23.20 10.36 -30.49
N ALA A 716 22.45 10.71 -29.45
CA ALA A 716 22.72 11.90 -28.64
C ALA A 716 23.76 11.56 -27.56
N SER A 717 25.04 11.75 -27.86
CA SER A 717 26.14 11.46 -26.95
C SER A 717 26.26 12.50 -25.84
N TYR A 718 26.04 12.09 -24.58
CA TYR A 718 26.61 12.78 -23.42
C TYR A 718 27.83 12.00 -22.92
N SER A 719 29.00 12.58 -23.13
CA SER A 719 30.29 12.03 -22.75
C SER A 719 30.62 12.34 -21.29
N ASN A 720 30.90 11.31 -20.48
CA ASN A 720 31.72 11.42 -19.27
C ASN A 720 32.97 10.51 -19.45
N PRO A 721 34.21 10.98 -19.21
CA PRO A 721 35.41 10.27 -19.67
C PRO A 721 36.29 9.72 -18.53
N PHE A 722 37.28 8.86 -18.90
CA PHE A 722 38.40 8.32 -18.07
C PHE A 722 37.98 7.30 -16.96
N VAL A 723 38.58 6.11 -16.78
CA VAL A 723 39.76 5.41 -17.38
C VAL A 723 39.51 3.90 -17.55
N SER A 724 40.15 3.28 -18.54
CA SER A 724 40.21 1.83 -18.79
C SER A 724 41.58 1.21 -18.43
N GLY A 725 41.61 -0.08 -18.07
CA GLY A 725 42.80 -0.91 -17.90
C GLY A 725 42.62 -1.90 -16.72
N TYR A 726 42.66 -3.22 -16.88
CA TYR A 726 43.40 -4.02 -17.87
C TYR A 726 42.59 -5.21 -18.43
N THR A 727 42.68 -5.40 -19.76
CA THR A 727 42.83 -6.74 -20.37
C THR A 727 44.28 -7.20 -20.17
N THR A 728 44.64 -8.48 -20.05
CA THR A 728 44.45 -9.57 -21.03
C THR A 728 44.76 -10.95 -20.43
N GLY A 729 44.31 -12.01 -21.11
CA GLY A 729 45.14 -13.20 -21.31
C GLY A 729 44.82 -14.40 -20.42
N GLY A 730 44.08 -15.37 -20.96
CA GLY A 730 44.02 -16.71 -20.39
C GLY A 730 45.29 -17.50 -20.70
N GLN A 731 45.84 -18.19 -19.70
CA GLN A 731 46.67 -19.37 -19.90
C GLN A 731 46.24 -20.47 -18.93
N THR A 732 46.03 -21.67 -19.48
CA THR A 732 45.95 -22.90 -18.70
C THR A 732 47.28 -23.18 -18.00
N MET A 733 47.26 -23.23 -16.67
CA MET A 733 48.33 -23.82 -15.88
C MET A 733 47.74 -24.85 -14.92
N THR A 734 48.40 -26.01 -14.88
CA THR A 734 48.08 -27.16 -14.05
C THR A 734 48.32 -26.89 -12.57
N SER A 735 47.56 -27.58 -11.72
CA SER A 735 47.82 -27.67 -10.27
C SER A 735 49.27 -28.09 -9.99
N PRO A 736 49.85 -27.54 -8.93
CA PRO A 736 50.36 -28.39 -7.87
C PRO A 736 49.63 -28.12 -6.54
N PHE A 737 49.63 -29.13 -5.67
CA PHE A 737 49.34 -28.99 -4.26
C PHE A 737 50.36 -28.05 -3.59
N ASP A 738 49.90 -27.21 -2.68
CA ASP A 738 50.64 -27.00 -1.43
C ASP A 738 49.67 -26.79 -0.27
N GLN A 739 49.77 -27.64 0.75
CA GLN A 739 48.97 -27.56 1.97
C GLN A 739 49.60 -26.54 2.91
N THR A 740 49.34 -25.26 2.71
CA THR A 740 49.57 -24.26 3.76
C THR A 740 48.52 -24.41 4.85
N THR A 741 48.80 -25.29 5.81
CA THR A 741 48.19 -25.21 7.15
C THR A 741 48.41 -23.81 7.69
N MET A 742 47.34 -23.00 7.74
CA MET A 742 47.40 -21.74 8.47
C MET A 742 47.64 -22.08 9.94
N ALA A 743 48.83 -21.73 10.42
CA ALA A 743 49.13 -21.81 11.85
C ALA A 743 48.08 -20.97 12.59
N ALA A 744 47.42 -21.58 13.58
CA ALA A 744 46.60 -20.82 14.51
C ALA A 744 47.47 -19.72 15.15
N PRO A 745 46.91 -18.52 15.40
CA PRO A 745 47.68 -17.44 16.02
C PRO A 745 48.33 -17.94 17.31
N GLU A 746 49.62 -17.68 17.49
CA GLU A 746 50.33 -17.97 18.74
C GLU A 746 49.68 -17.16 19.87
N VAL A 747 48.90 -17.85 20.70
CA VAL A 747 48.24 -17.24 21.85
C VAL A 747 49.27 -17.13 22.98
N GLU A 748 49.46 -15.94 23.53
CA GLU A 748 50.44 -15.72 24.59
C GLU A 748 50.16 -16.63 25.81
N PRO A 749 51.21 -17.24 26.40
CA PRO A 749 51.05 -18.10 27.57
C PRO A 749 50.71 -17.27 28.81
N VAL A 750 49.51 -17.46 29.35
CA VAL A 750 49.06 -16.79 30.58
C VAL A 750 49.70 -17.47 31.81
N PRO A 751 50.53 -16.77 32.62
CA PRO A 751 51.21 -17.36 33.76
C PRO A 751 50.22 -17.95 34.79
N GLY A 752 50.49 -19.17 35.25
CA GLY A 752 49.62 -19.89 36.20
C GLY A 752 48.44 -20.64 35.54
N PHE A 753 48.30 -20.61 34.22
CA PHE A 753 47.27 -21.34 33.48
C PHE A 753 47.88 -22.27 32.43
N THR A 754 47.09 -23.21 31.93
CA THR A 754 47.46 -24.12 30.83
C THR A 754 46.39 -24.04 29.76
N LEU A 755 46.76 -23.67 28.53
CA LEU A 755 45.82 -23.62 27.42
C LEU A 755 45.41 -25.05 27.03
N GLN A 756 44.11 -25.29 26.95
CA GLN A 756 43.50 -26.52 26.47
C GLN A 756 42.48 -26.21 25.36
N HIS A 757 42.16 -27.23 24.58
CA HIS A 757 41.14 -27.18 23.54
C HIS A 757 40.03 -28.15 23.90
N ASP A 758 38.77 -27.69 23.85
CA ASP A 758 37.62 -28.58 23.94
C ASP A 758 37.51 -29.39 22.63
N PRO A 759 37.63 -30.74 22.67
CA PRO A 759 37.59 -31.56 21.45
C PRO A 759 36.22 -31.61 20.78
N SER A 760 35.16 -31.14 21.45
CA SER A 760 33.79 -31.13 20.91
C SER A 760 33.41 -29.83 20.20
N THR A 761 33.92 -28.68 20.68
CA THR A 761 33.63 -27.34 20.12
C THR A 761 34.82 -26.74 19.37
N GLY A 762 36.04 -27.26 19.57
CA GLY A 762 37.29 -26.65 19.14
C GLY A 762 37.70 -25.41 19.97
N GLN A 763 36.88 -25.00 20.94
CA GLN A 763 37.08 -23.78 21.70
C GLN A 763 38.30 -23.87 22.61
N GLN A 764 39.12 -22.82 22.60
CA GLN A 764 40.22 -22.65 23.53
C GLN A 764 39.72 -22.19 24.90
N TYR A 765 40.22 -22.83 25.95
CA TYR A 765 40.02 -22.43 27.34
C TYR A 765 41.30 -22.67 28.15
N TYR A 766 41.43 -21.99 29.27
CA TYR A 766 42.60 -22.03 30.12
C TYR A 766 42.27 -22.76 31.41
N VAL A 767 43.06 -23.76 31.79
CA VAL A 767 42.93 -24.45 33.07
C VAL A 767 43.89 -23.84 34.08
N HIS A 768 43.39 -23.36 35.22
CA HIS A 768 44.23 -22.80 36.27
C HIS A 768 45.07 -23.89 36.95
N GLN A 769 46.40 -23.76 36.95
CA GLN A 769 47.33 -24.84 37.30
C GLN A 769 47.21 -25.32 38.76
N GLN A 770 46.71 -24.48 39.68
CA GLN A 770 46.55 -24.83 41.09
C GLN A 770 45.17 -25.38 41.45
N THR A 771 44.10 -24.96 40.76
CA THR A 771 42.72 -25.34 41.10
C THR A 771 42.10 -26.34 40.12
N GLY A 772 42.66 -26.48 38.92
CA GLY A 772 42.09 -27.31 37.85
C GLY A 772 40.82 -26.72 37.21
N GLU A 773 40.40 -25.52 37.62
CA GLU A 773 39.19 -24.89 37.11
C GLU A 773 39.40 -24.30 35.71
N PRO A 774 38.41 -24.42 34.81
CA PRO A 774 38.45 -23.81 33.49
C PRO A 774 38.09 -22.31 33.52
N TYR A 775 38.79 -21.53 32.70
CA TYR A 775 38.63 -20.10 32.51
C TYR A 775 38.66 -19.73 31.03
N PHE A 776 37.97 -18.65 30.66
CA PHE A 776 38.05 -18.04 29.33
C PHE A 776 38.78 -16.70 29.39
N LEU A 777 39.66 -16.46 28.41
CA LEU A 777 40.31 -15.17 28.21
C LEU A 777 39.43 -14.30 27.31
N ILE A 778 38.79 -13.28 27.88
CA ILE A 778 37.92 -12.34 27.15
C ILE A 778 38.51 -10.95 27.32
N ASN A 779 38.86 -10.30 26.20
CA ASN A 779 39.47 -8.96 26.16
C ASN A 779 40.69 -8.78 27.10
N GLY A 780 41.54 -9.81 27.20
CA GLY A 780 42.74 -9.79 28.05
C GLY A 780 42.48 -10.06 29.55
N GLN A 781 41.25 -10.43 29.94
CA GLN A 781 40.89 -10.78 31.32
C GLN A 781 40.40 -12.22 31.43
N MET A 782 40.74 -12.88 32.55
CA MET A 782 40.39 -14.27 32.84
C MET A 782 39.05 -14.35 33.59
N TYR A 783 38.08 -15.05 33.03
CA TYR A 783 36.77 -15.30 33.63
C TYR A 783 36.59 -16.80 33.91
N PRO A 784 36.23 -17.22 35.15
CA PRO A 784 35.97 -18.63 35.41
C PRO A 784 34.74 -19.09 34.62
N ALA A 785 34.80 -20.32 34.10
CA ALA A 785 33.69 -20.97 33.44
C ALA A 785 32.67 -21.42 34.50
N TYR A 786 31.74 -20.53 34.85
CA TYR A 786 30.62 -20.86 35.73
C TYR A 786 29.75 -21.98 35.12
N HIS A 787 29.41 -22.96 35.96
CA HIS A 787 28.54 -24.10 35.65
C HIS A 787 27.06 -23.72 35.49
#